data_AF-A0A6I4NS26-F1
#
_entry.id   AF-A0A6I4NS26-F1
#
_cell.length_a   1.000
_cell.length_b   1.000
_cell.length_c   1.000
_cell.angle_alpha   90.00
_cell.angle_beta   90.00
_cell.angle_gamma   90.00
#
_symmetry.space_group_name_H-M   'P 1'
#
loop_
_entity.id
_entity.type
_entity.pdbx_description
1 polymer ?
#
loop_
_entity_poly.entity_id
_entity_poly.type
_entity_poly.pdbx_seq_one_letter_code
_entity_poly.pdbx_strand_id
1 'polypeptide(L)'
;MRRTARGAIAAVSVISVAVVVGIVVAAASGPPARNADSAAPPATPVDAEWTPVCGFAGNLVNKLVADSPESSPTPAPLETVVADLGIDDGGPSQLLVSDAGILLRFDGDDRIVRYGLDGRAEGSFDLDLRSDPDSRPVPPAALTDDGRLFVLDLWDGRRAVVEYDLGGRRVGGFDVPATEETTDDPWNVIGLALLDDVDGSPALVVNEGEETTSLFRLDGTPLGTREGPIGPFGSGTVSYGADGMLRIADEVGGDPVAQFRLGDPPDGDAEAQQAPYRQYEVDVVPSPDGVGALLYSADAGIESVDAVGVRRAIWPSSEFPDTLVGDGGMVVHGGDAYLLVRNEDEGIVALARITPERLAAGLAAPVGLTASTEGQLAQLGLGIGPVTDHSEGHFDDGDEPAVAVRFDPGWGEVGDERPGEDYELVVRVTGDPLAAEPIVSEPEVLPAAVGGGDVPVTLPGAEPGPYLVDMALRERGSDEYVSGACLHYTVGAPGVELAMDGLDGEAGWGGAAPLRGVELADRLGIGSHRVQLDFGALVPDPASEPDADAIQWEGLPGAADDEDGGPFGELVAAARAARDDDVKLIVQVGQNSEAELAAAEAGTWGGWSELIVAGISERTGIRYWEPWNEPNLAIGGGDYARGVAAPFQAAAHAADPEAVVIEGNTLGFAGDWWPEAVDAGICDDADVVGVHPYTGWYRSWEEEGFAADGDGYDAFRETLGDGCGELPLWDTETGWTSDGPANYWAQGAMTARKLVWNRLEGIDEWTYFFSEGAWGEAGLSWSLVQAWSYVKPAGLAMAATSALLEDAPAPTQLDTGIPFVYAAEFGGERPLTAFWSDDLRTSAVVETGADRLVVIDQYGGRRTVDVVDGRAEVVVTGALQFLDAGDADVRLSPTESFGADVLKGLPVQATSTHEGLDPDVITSGTADVDRAWRAGVLADGSIDEAPAVEIALARPTTIDRIAVASPAILCCESGLRDYELSVQTADGGWQVVATQEGQFHDRIALFAIEPIEATAVRLTIPRTLVRDTEILSVNYGSFAGGLPPPFFGLSATSDYFAAVSAISAWAPGA
;
A
#
# COMPACT_ATOMS: atom_id res chain seq x y z
N MET A 1 24.74 39.36 -14.76
CA MET A 1 25.74 40.45 -14.93
C MET A 1 25.47 41.56 -13.90
N ARG A 2 26.46 41.87 -13.03
CA ARG A 2 26.78 43.15 -12.32
C ARG A 2 25.62 44.13 -12.00
N ARG A 3 25.45 44.74 -10.83
CA ARG A 3 26.26 44.93 -9.60
C ARG A 3 25.44 45.84 -8.65
N THR A 4 25.33 45.45 -7.37
CA THR A 4 25.57 46.24 -6.14
C THR A 4 25.00 47.67 -5.99
N ALA A 5 24.34 47.97 -4.86
CA ALA A 5 24.95 48.63 -3.68
C ALA A 5 24.01 49.53 -2.84
N ARG A 6 24.00 49.23 -1.52
CA ARG A 6 24.13 50.16 -0.37
C ARG A 6 22.94 51.01 0.11
N GLY A 7 22.60 50.80 1.38
CA GLY A 7 22.07 51.81 2.30
C GLY A 7 22.01 51.28 3.73
N ALA A 8 22.87 51.78 4.61
CA ALA A 8 23.10 51.28 5.97
C ALA A 8 22.44 52.17 7.05
N ILE A 9 21.96 51.52 8.12
CA ILE A 9 22.18 51.79 9.56
C ILE A 9 21.91 53.22 10.11
N ALA A 10 20.94 53.33 11.05
CA ALA A 10 21.13 53.72 12.47
C ALA A 10 19.95 54.48 13.12
N ALA A 11 19.34 53.81 14.10
CA ALA A 11 19.31 54.16 15.53
C ALA A 11 18.26 55.13 16.16
N VAL A 12 17.87 54.70 17.38
CA VAL A 12 17.51 55.44 18.60
C VAL A 12 16.02 55.48 19.01
N SER A 13 15.70 54.53 19.91
CA SER A 13 15.10 54.66 21.26
C SER A 13 13.84 55.49 21.51
N VAL A 14 12.85 54.92 22.23
CA VAL A 14 12.46 55.33 23.61
C VAL A 14 11.56 54.29 24.27
N ILE A 15 11.92 53.99 25.52
CA ILE A 15 11.29 53.16 26.55
C ILE A 15 9.96 53.77 27.03
N SER A 16 8.95 52.96 27.35
CA SER A 16 8.03 53.22 28.48
C SER A 16 7.39 51.92 29.00
N VAL A 17 7.78 51.60 30.23
CA VAL A 17 7.24 50.57 31.13
C VAL A 17 5.96 51.08 31.78
N ALA A 18 4.91 50.25 31.87
CA ALA A 18 3.88 50.38 32.89
C ALA A 18 3.32 49.00 33.26
N VAL A 19 3.83 48.48 34.38
CA VAL A 19 3.29 47.36 35.15
C VAL A 19 2.06 47.86 35.93
N VAL A 20 0.92 47.16 35.82
CA VAL A 20 -0.12 47.18 36.85
C VAL A 20 -0.54 45.75 37.16
N VAL A 21 -0.15 45.33 38.36
CA VAL A 21 -0.59 44.13 39.06
C VAL A 21 -2.02 44.36 39.58
N GLY A 22 -2.91 43.40 39.34
CA GLY A 22 -4.26 43.36 39.89
C GLY A 22 -4.74 41.93 40.08
N ILE A 23 -4.24 41.24 41.11
CA ILE A 23 -4.84 40.03 41.67
C ILE A 23 -6.03 40.46 42.55
N VAL A 24 -7.19 39.80 42.43
CA VAL A 24 -8.04 39.31 43.56
C VAL A 24 -9.29 38.56 43.04
N VAL A 25 -9.26 37.25 43.34
CA VAL A 25 -10.32 36.39 43.91
C VAL A 25 -11.49 35.90 43.04
N ALA A 26 -11.49 34.58 42.90
CA ALA A 26 -12.54 33.68 42.48
C ALA A 26 -13.88 33.86 43.24
N ALA A 27 -14.97 33.77 42.49
CA ALA A 27 -16.28 33.39 43.01
C ALA A 27 -16.92 32.39 42.03
N ALA A 28 -17.18 31.19 42.55
CA ALA A 28 -17.81 30.09 41.87
C ALA A 28 -19.26 30.40 41.47
N SER A 29 -19.59 30.15 40.21
CA SER A 29 -20.96 29.91 39.74
C SER A 29 -20.85 28.82 38.68
N GLY A 30 -21.30 27.61 39.00
CA GLY A 30 -21.31 26.50 38.06
C GLY A 30 -22.20 26.81 36.85
N PRO A 31 -21.91 26.22 35.68
CA PRO A 31 -22.80 26.33 34.53
C PRO A 31 -24.16 25.70 34.87
N PRO A 32 -25.29 26.29 34.41
CA PRO A 32 -26.59 25.67 34.54
C PRO A 32 -26.61 24.37 33.74
N ALA A 33 -27.27 23.34 34.30
CA ALA A 33 -27.52 22.07 33.62
C ALA A 33 -28.17 22.34 32.25
N ARG A 34 -27.49 21.94 31.18
CA ARG A 34 -28.08 21.82 29.84
C ARG A 34 -29.06 20.65 29.90
N ASN A 35 -30.30 20.91 29.51
CA ASN A 35 -31.27 19.86 29.23
C ASN A 35 -30.74 19.08 28.02
N ALA A 36 -30.56 17.78 28.20
CA ALA A 36 -30.30 16.83 27.12
C ALA A 36 -31.66 16.51 26.49
N ASP A 37 -31.88 16.94 25.25
CA ASP A 37 -32.84 16.36 24.30
C ASP A 37 -32.43 16.88 22.89
N SER A 38 -32.19 15.93 21.97
CA SER A 38 -31.86 16.08 20.53
C SER A 38 -30.60 16.86 20.12
N ALA A 39 -29.42 16.47 20.59
CA ALA A 39 -28.19 16.78 19.87
C ALA A 39 -28.04 15.80 18.70
N ALA A 40 -27.80 16.29 17.49
CA ALA A 40 -27.25 15.48 16.42
C ALA A 40 -26.02 14.71 16.95
N PRO A 41 -25.76 13.47 16.50
CA PRO A 41 -24.59 12.74 16.95
C PRO A 41 -23.37 13.63 16.71
N PRO A 42 -22.57 13.96 17.75
CA PRO A 42 -21.30 14.62 17.52
C PRO A 42 -20.50 13.73 16.56
N ALA A 43 -19.84 14.32 15.56
CA ALA A 43 -18.77 13.63 14.85
C ALA A 43 -17.87 13.01 15.92
N THR A 44 -17.72 11.67 15.89
CA THR A 44 -17.04 10.92 16.95
C THR A 44 -15.64 11.51 17.11
N PRO A 45 -15.30 12.12 18.26
CA PRO A 45 -13.94 12.57 18.50
C PRO A 45 -13.10 11.30 18.59
N VAL A 46 -12.28 11.05 17.58
CA VAL A 46 -11.15 10.12 17.72
C VAL A 46 -10.18 10.85 18.63
N ASP A 47 -9.90 10.28 19.81
CA ASP A 47 -8.97 10.87 20.78
C ASP A 47 -7.71 11.39 20.07
N ALA A 48 -7.33 12.62 20.43
CA ALA A 48 -6.40 13.50 19.73
C ALA A 48 -4.94 12.97 19.64
N GLU A 49 -4.75 11.90 18.88
CA GLU A 49 -3.52 11.42 18.27
C GLU A 49 -3.83 11.08 16.79
N TRP A 50 -2.82 10.88 15.96
CA TRP A 50 -3.03 10.49 14.55
C TRP A 50 -3.75 9.15 14.46
N THR A 51 -4.46 8.88 13.36
CA THR A 51 -5.11 7.58 13.16
C THR A 51 -4.02 6.50 13.24
N PRO A 52 -4.09 5.55 14.20
CA PRO A 52 -3.14 4.46 14.26
C PRO A 52 -3.08 3.74 12.92
N VAL A 53 -1.89 3.28 12.55
CA VAL A 53 -1.68 2.60 11.28
C VAL A 53 -0.98 1.30 11.57
N CYS A 54 -1.64 0.17 11.41
CA CYS A 54 -1.05 -1.16 11.62
C CYS A 54 -0.26 -1.31 12.93
N GLY A 55 -0.87 -0.91 14.05
CA GLY A 55 -0.23 -0.94 15.37
C GLY A 55 0.92 0.05 15.59
N PHE A 56 1.31 0.84 14.58
CA PHE A 56 2.23 1.97 14.78
C PHE A 56 1.51 3.06 15.58
N ALA A 57 1.99 3.28 16.81
CA ALA A 57 1.43 4.26 17.75
C ALA A 57 2.53 5.12 18.38
N GLY A 58 2.16 6.30 18.89
CA GLY A 58 3.08 7.23 19.52
C GLY A 58 4.27 7.59 18.62
N ASN A 59 5.50 7.44 19.13
CA ASN A 59 6.72 7.78 18.40
C ASN A 59 7.03 6.84 17.22
N LEU A 60 6.47 5.61 17.19
CA LEU A 60 6.69 4.68 16.07
C LEU A 60 6.13 5.22 14.76
N VAL A 61 5.09 6.05 14.83
CA VAL A 61 4.47 6.68 13.65
C VAL A 61 5.48 7.54 12.89
N ASN A 62 6.52 8.05 13.55
CA ASN A 62 7.61 8.80 12.87
C ASN A 62 8.38 7.94 11.85
N LYS A 63 8.28 6.60 11.90
CA LYS A 63 8.84 5.70 10.89
C LYS A 63 8.09 5.74 9.56
N LEU A 64 6.86 6.24 9.53
CA LEU A 64 6.05 6.26 8.31
C LEU A 64 6.16 7.59 7.55
N VAL A 65 6.83 8.59 8.13
CA VAL A 65 6.61 10.01 7.78
C VAL A 65 7.90 10.79 7.85
N ALA A 66 8.22 11.64 6.87
CA ALA A 66 9.55 12.26 6.77
C ALA A 66 9.73 13.59 7.49
N ASP A 67 10.82 13.73 8.26
CA ASP A 67 11.20 14.99 8.93
C ASP A 67 12.10 15.90 8.07
N SER A 68 12.15 15.68 6.76
CA SER A 68 13.10 16.38 5.91
C SER A 68 12.47 17.59 5.23
N PRO A 69 12.75 18.85 5.61
CA PRO A 69 12.41 20.00 4.77
C PRO A 69 12.92 19.79 3.32
N GLU A 70 12.27 20.35 2.29
CA GLU A 70 12.75 20.24 0.88
C GLU A 70 14.22 20.68 0.69
N SER A 71 14.75 21.50 1.62
CA SER A 71 16.15 21.93 1.65
C SER A 71 17.11 20.97 2.36
N SER A 72 16.60 19.88 2.96
CA SER A 72 17.43 18.83 3.52
C SER A 72 18.26 18.25 2.38
N PRO A 73 19.58 18.18 2.53
CA PRO A 73 20.39 17.49 1.55
C PRO A 73 19.82 16.07 1.42
N THR A 74 19.56 15.64 0.18
CA THR A 74 19.39 14.22 -0.15
C THR A 74 20.40 13.45 0.70
N PRO A 75 19.98 12.39 1.43
CA PRO A 75 20.92 11.58 2.19
C PRO A 75 22.14 11.34 1.31
N ALA A 76 23.34 11.64 1.81
CA ALA A 76 24.54 11.49 1.00
C ALA A 76 24.51 10.10 0.37
N PRO A 77 24.78 9.98 -0.95
CA PRO A 77 24.80 8.69 -1.61
C PRO A 77 25.73 7.77 -0.84
N LEU A 78 25.44 6.46 -0.88
CA LEU A 78 26.32 5.47 -0.29
C LEU A 78 27.74 5.71 -0.78
N GLU A 79 28.71 5.59 0.11
CA GLU A 79 30.09 5.79 -0.31
C GLU A 79 30.51 4.58 -1.15
N THR A 80 30.56 4.78 -2.45
CA THR A 80 31.08 3.78 -3.38
C THR A 80 32.59 3.64 -3.19
N VAL A 81 33.00 2.51 -2.60
CA VAL A 81 34.41 2.15 -2.42
C VAL A 81 34.99 1.69 -3.77
N VAL A 82 34.27 0.81 -4.47
CA VAL A 82 34.63 0.34 -5.82
C VAL A 82 33.43 0.53 -6.73
N ALA A 83 33.59 1.37 -7.76
CA ALA A 83 32.48 1.78 -8.63
C ALA A 83 32.05 0.74 -9.66
N ASP A 84 32.98 -0.09 -10.11
CA ASP A 84 32.70 -1.14 -11.08
C ASP A 84 33.60 -2.33 -10.77
N LEU A 85 32.98 -3.45 -10.43
CA LEU A 85 33.67 -4.71 -10.19
C LEU A 85 33.99 -5.49 -11.48
N GLY A 86 33.49 -5.04 -12.63
CA GLY A 86 33.75 -5.62 -13.96
C GLY A 86 33.20 -7.03 -14.10
N ILE A 87 31.95 -7.24 -13.66
CA ILE A 87 31.30 -8.55 -13.58
C ILE A 87 30.26 -8.63 -14.69
N ASP A 88 30.56 -9.41 -15.74
CA ASP A 88 29.67 -9.60 -16.88
C ASP A 88 28.63 -10.72 -16.64
N ASP A 89 28.88 -11.69 -15.73
CA ASP A 89 27.94 -12.74 -15.27
C ASP A 89 28.45 -13.41 -13.96
N GLY A 90 27.54 -13.79 -13.04
CA GLY A 90 27.80 -14.54 -11.79
C GLY A 90 28.55 -13.76 -10.70
N GLY A 91 27.81 -13.02 -9.85
CA GLY A 91 28.34 -12.12 -8.80
C GLY A 91 29.42 -12.72 -7.89
N PRO A 92 30.10 -11.89 -7.08
CA PRO A 92 31.07 -12.44 -6.13
C PRO A 92 30.32 -13.29 -5.10
N SER A 93 30.78 -14.51 -4.86
CA SER A 93 30.15 -15.43 -3.89
C SER A 93 30.55 -15.16 -2.44
N GLN A 94 31.56 -14.32 -2.20
CA GLN A 94 31.96 -13.95 -0.84
C GLN A 94 32.65 -12.58 -0.79
N LEU A 95 32.24 -11.74 0.16
CA LEU A 95 32.94 -10.51 0.58
C LEU A 95 33.73 -10.76 1.87
N LEU A 96 35.01 -10.39 1.88
CA LEU A 96 35.88 -10.44 3.06
C LEU A 96 36.52 -9.07 3.28
N VAL A 97 36.43 -8.54 4.50
CA VAL A 97 37.01 -7.24 4.88
C VAL A 97 37.86 -7.40 6.15
N SER A 98 39.09 -6.89 6.13
CA SER A 98 39.96 -6.81 7.31
C SER A 98 40.92 -5.62 7.23
N ASP A 99 41.79 -5.45 8.23
CA ASP A 99 42.87 -4.44 8.19
C ASP A 99 43.86 -4.66 7.02
N ALA A 100 43.88 -5.87 6.44
CA ALA A 100 44.72 -6.21 5.31
C ALA A 100 44.13 -5.78 3.94
N GLY A 101 42.85 -5.41 3.91
CA GLY A 101 42.14 -4.98 2.71
C GLY A 101 40.79 -5.69 2.50
N ILE A 102 40.26 -5.52 1.29
CA ILE A 102 38.98 -6.08 0.85
C ILE A 102 39.25 -7.15 -0.20
N LEU A 103 38.71 -8.34 -0.01
CA LEU A 103 38.80 -9.45 -0.95
C LEU A 103 37.40 -9.82 -1.43
N LEU A 104 37.25 -9.91 -2.74
CA LEU A 104 36.06 -10.43 -3.40
C LEU A 104 36.40 -11.74 -4.08
N ARG A 105 35.58 -12.75 -3.83
CA ARG A 105 35.72 -14.08 -4.44
C ARG A 105 34.64 -14.32 -5.47
N PHE A 106 35.00 -14.98 -6.57
CA PHE A 106 34.10 -15.24 -7.70
C PHE A 106 33.91 -16.73 -7.94
N ASP A 107 32.71 -17.11 -8.39
CA ASP A 107 32.37 -18.47 -8.79
C ASP A 107 32.98 -18.87 -10.14
N GLY A 108 33.20 -20.17 -10.33
CA GLY A 108 33.70 -20.78 -11.57
C GLY A 108 35.24 -20.82 -11.73
N ASP A 109 35.95 -19.75 -11.36
CA ASP A 109 37.40 -19.62 -11.60
C ASP A 109 38.28 -19.63 -10.33
N ASP A 110 37.68 -19.76 -9.12
CA ASP A 110 38.38 -19.65 -7.83
C ASP A 110 39.26 -18.38 -7.72
N ARG A 111 38.80 -17.30 -8.38
CA ARG A 111 39.49 -16.04 -8.51
C ARG A 111 39.23 -15.15 -7.30
N ILE A 112 40.30 -14.59 -6.74
CA ILE A 112 40.25 -13.55 -5.71
C ILE A 112 40.69 -12.22 -6.32
N VAL A 113 39.87 -11.19 -6.12
CA VAL A 113 40.20 -9.81 -6.47
C VAL A 113 40.38 -9.01 -5.19
N ARG A 114 41.47 -8.25 -5.10
CA ARG A 114 41.86 -7.51 -3.91
C ARG A 114 41.83 -6.00 -4.12
N TYR A 115 41.23 -5.32 -3.17
CA TYR A 115 41.17 -3.88 -3.07
C TYR A 115 41.75 -3.42 -1.74
N GLY A 116 42.31 -2.22 -1.71
CA GLY A 116 42.57 -1.52 -0.45
C GLY A 116 41.25 -1.08 0.18
N LEU A 117 41.27 -0.73 1.47
CA LEU A 117 40.11 -0.12 2.14
C LEU A 117 39.70 1.24 1.51
N ASP A 118 40.56 1.82 0.68
CA ASP A 118 40.28 3.01 -0.12
C ASP A 118 39.74 2.69 -1.54
N GLY A 119 39.43 1.42 -1.80
CA GLY A 119 38.86 0.95 -3.06
C GLY A 119 39.84 0.81 -4.22
N ARG A 120 41.13 1.11 -4.02
CA ARG A 120 42.12 0.92 -5.09
C ARG A 120 42.36 -0.56 -5.32
N ALA A 121 42.21 -1.00 -6.57
CA ALA A 121 42.59 -2.35 -6.98
C ALA A 121 44.08 -2.59 -6.71
N GLU A 122 44.38 -3.62 -5.90
CA GLU A 122 45.75 -3.98 -5.54
C GLU A 122 46.24 -5.24 -6.28
N GLY A 123 45.33 -6.01 -6.87
CA GLY A 123 45.64 -7.14 -7.74
C GLY A 123 44.56 -8.21 -7.71
N SER A 124 44.78 -9.27 -8.47
CA SER A 124 43.97 -10.50 -8.44
C SER A 124 44.87 -11.71 -8.55
N PHE A 125 44.38 -12.85 -8.07
CA PHE A 125 45.04 -14.15 -8.20
C PHE A 125 44.02 -15.28 -8.18
N ASP A 126 44.37 -16.38 -8.84
CA ASP A 126 43.57 -17.60 -8.84
C ASP A 126 44.08 -18.53 -7.73
N LEU A 127 43.18 -19.16 -7.00
CA LEU A 127 43.57 -20.18 -6.03
C LEU A 127 43.90 -21.48 -6.77
N ASP A 128 45.06 -22.08 -6.47
CA ASP A 128 45.41 -23.44 -6.96
C ASP A 128 44.62 -24.51 -6.16
N LEU A 129 43.30 -24.45 -6.29
CA LEU A 129 42.38 -25.52 -5.91
C LEU A 129 42.16 -26.33 -7.20
N ARG A 130 42.56 -27.60 -7.22
CA ARG A 130 42.45 -28.44 -8.42
C ARG A 130 40.98 -28.76 -8.67
N SER A 131 40.27 -27.88 -9.37
CA SER A 131 38.83 -27.96 -9.64
C SER A 131 38.49 -28.66 -10.96
N ASP A 132 37.35 -29.37 -10.96
CA ASP A 132 36.57 -29.69 -12.16
C ASP A 132 35.54 -28.56 -12.29
N PRO A 133 35.53 -27.78 -13.39
CA PRO A 133 34.73 -26.56 -13.50
C PRO A 133 33.20 -26.78 -13.48
N ASP A 134 32.71 -28.02 -13.62
CA ASP A 134 31.33 -28.27 -14.02
C ASP A 134 30.32 -28.67 -12.91
N SER A 135 30.57 -28.57 -11.58
CA SER A 135 29.51 -29.07 -10.65
C SER A 135 29.41 -28.68 -9.17
N ARG A 136 30.19 -27.80 -8.53
CA ARG A 136 30.05 -27.61 -7.05
C ARG A 136 30.29 -26.19 -6.52
N PRO A 137 29.62 -25.82 -5.40
CA PRO A 137 29.76 -24.50 -4.79
C PRO A 137 31.19 -24.21 -4.32
N VAL A 138 31.55 -22.93 -4.33
CA VAL A 138 32.87 -22.45 -3.95
C VAL A 138 33.07 -22.61 -2.44
N PRO A 139 34.18 -23.23 -1.99
CA PRO A 139 34.36 -23.57 -0.58
C PRO A 139 34.73 -22.31 0.20
N PRO A 140 34.12 -21.99 1.35
CA PRO A 140 34.28 -20.68 2.02
C PRO A 140 35.72 -20.34 2.44
N ALA A 141 36.01 -19.04 2.56
CA ALA A 141 37.31 -18.52 2.96
C ALA A 141 37.24 -17.62 4.20
N ALA A 142 38.38 -17.46 4.88
CA ALA A 142 38.55 -16.57 6.03
C ALA A 142 39.85 -15.76 5.92
N LEU A 143 39.81 -14.49 6.33
CA LEU A 143 40.92 -13.54 6.19
C LEU A 143 41.32 -12.97 7.55
N THR A 144 42.61 -12.96 7.85
CA THR A 144 43.15 -12.30 9.06
C THR A 144 43.56 -10.85 8.80
N ASP A 145 43.66 -10.06 9.87
CA ASP A 145 44.18 -8.68 9.82
C ASP A 145 45.62 -8.55 9.34
N ASP A 146 46.44 -9.61 9.49
CA ASP A 146 47.81 -9.64 8.98
C ASP A 146 47.91 -10.13 7.53
N GLY A 147 46.79 -10.39 6.86
CA GLY A 147 46.71 -10.74 5.45
C GLY A 147 46.99 -12.20 5.13
N ARG A 148 46.63 -13.12 6.03
CA ARG A 148 46.65 -14.56 5.77
C ARG A 148 45.25 -14.99 5.34
N LEU A 149 45.14 -15.57 4.15
CA LEU A 149 43.90 -16.07 3.58
C LEU A 149 43.82 -17.59 3.78
N PHE A 150 42.79 -18.08 4.44
CA PHE A 150 42.52 -19.49 4.63
C PHE A 150 41.34 -19.91 3.76
N VAL A 151 41.47 -21.04 3.08
CA VAL A 151 40.44 -21.58 2.17
C VAL A 151 40.29 -23.07 2.41
N LEU A 152 39.07 -23.60 2.35
CA LEU A 152 38.83 -25.04 2.40
C LEU A 152 39.14 -25.72 1.04
N ASP A 153 39.93 -26.81 1.08
CA ASP A 153 40.22 -27.71 -0.04
C ASP A 153 39.54 -29.06 0.22
N LEU A 154 38.34 -29.21 -0.31
CA LEU A 154 37.48 -30.41 -0.24
C LEU A 154 37.60 -31.34 -1.47
N TRP A 155 38.45 -30.98 -2.44
CA TRP A 155 38.39 -31.54 -3.79
C TRP A 155 39.09 -32.89 -3.85
N ASP A 156 38.64 -33.81 -4.71
CA ASP A 156 39.12 -35.21 -4.76
C ASP A 156 39.03 -35.94 -3.39
N GLY A 157 38.06 -35.54 -2.56
CA GLY A 157 37.90 -36.05 -1.20
C GLY A 157 39.03 -35.65 -0.24
N ARG A 158 39.82 -34.64 -0.60
CA ARG A 158 40.71 -33.97 0.35
C ARG A 158 39.87 -33.21 1.36
N ARG A 159 40.49 -32.92 2.50
CA ARG A 159 39.82 -32.20 3.57
C ARG A 159 40.85 -31.43 4.36
N ALA A 160 41.20 -30.26 3.84
CA ALA A 160 42.26 -29.44 4.40
C ALA A 160 41.86 -27.96 4.39
N VAL A 161 42.33 -27.23 5.40
CA VAL A 161 42.40 -25.77 5.31
C VAL A 161 43.75 -25.41 4.72
N VAL A 162 43.74 -24.64 3.64
CA VAL A 162 44.93 -24.20 2.92
C VAL A 162 45.15 -22.71 3.15
N GLU A 163 46.39 -22.34 3.45
CA GLU A 163 46.77 -20.95 3.70
C GLU A 163 47.48 -20.36 2.48
N TYR A 164 47.04 -19.18 2.07
CA TYR A 164 47.59 -18.35 1.00
C TYR A 164 48.05 -17.00 1.55
N ASP A 165 49.13 -16.46 0.98
CA ASP A 165 49.43 -15.03 1.11
C ASP A 165 48.59 -14.21 0.11
N LEU A 166 48.49 -12.89 0.31
CA LEU A 166 47.72 -11.99 -0.59
C LEU A 166 48.32 -11.84 -2.01
N GLY A 167 49.40 -12.56 -2.32
CA GLY A 167 49.93 -12.72 -3.67
C GLY A 167 49.46 -14.01 -4.36
N GLY A 168 48.55 -14.76 -3.75
CA GLY A 168 48.03 -16.03 -4.26
C GLY A 168 48.96 -17.22 -4.09
N ARG A 169 50.08 -17.06 -3.35
CA ARG A 169 51.00 -18.18 -3.12
C ARG A 169 50.56 -18.95 -1.89
N ARG A 170 50.33 -20.26 -2.07
CA ARG A 170 50.15 -21.19 -0.95
C ARG A 170 51.38 -21.17 -0.04
N VAL A 171 51.17 -20.83 1.23
CA VAL A 171 52.22 -20.73 2.26
C VAL A 171 52.12 -21.81 3.32
N GLY A 172 50.96 -22.43 3.47
CA GLY A 172 50.71 -23.42 4.50
C GLY A 172 49.42 -24.21 4.30
N GLY A 173 49.01 -24.90 5.35
CA GLY A 173 47.77 -25.65 5.43
C GLY A 173 47.87 -26.86 6.36
N PHE A 174 46.73 -27.37 6.76
CA PHE A 174 46.59 -28.52 7.65
C PHE A 174 45.35 -29.33 7.29
N ASP A 175 45.38 -30.63 7.60
CA ASP A 175 44.24 -31.52 7.37
C ASP A 175 43.18 -31.32 8.46
N VAL A 176 41.90 -31.31 8.07
CA VAL A 176 40.75 -31.29 8.97
C VAL A 176 40.31 -32.75 9.20
N PRO A 177 40.33 -33.26 10.43
CA PRO A 177 39.88 -34.64 10.72
C PRO A 177 38.40 -34.84 10.41
N ALA A 178 38.01 -36.04 9.96
CA ALA A 178 36.60 -36.37 9.72
C ALA A 178 35.80 -36.52 11.03
N THR A 179 34.55 -36.06 11.00
CA THR A 179 33.52 -36.26 12.02
C THR A 179 32.44 -37.20 11.48
N GLU A 180 31.44 -37.56 12.30
CA GLU A 180 30.37 -38.46 11.87
C GLU A 180 29.58 -37.90 10.67
N GLU A 181 29.31 -36.59 10.65
CA GLU A 181 28.56 -35.91 9.58
C GLU A 181 29.27 -35.86 8.23
N THR A 182 30.59 -35.96 8.24
CA THR A 182 31.45 -35.72 7.07
C THR A 182 32.26 -36.96 6.68
N THR A 183 31.96 -38.10 7.31
CA THR A 183 32.61 -39.39 7.02
C THR A 183 32.19 -39.93 5.66
N ASP A 184 30.94 -39.69 5.26
CA ASP A 184 30.38 -40.20 4.00
C ASP A 184 30.58 -39.25 2.82
N ASP A 185 30.55 -37.92 3.06
CA ASP A 185 30.83 -36.90 2.06
C ASP A 185 31.63 -35.72 2.66
N PRO A 186 32.88 -35.44 2.20
CA PRO A 186 33.65 -34.29 2.66
C PRO A 186 33.03 -32.94 2.29
N TRP A 187 32.06 -32.91 1.38
CA TRP A 187 31.29 -31.71 1.04
C TRP A 187 30.25 -31.33 2.07
N ASN A 188 30.03 -32.17 3.07
CA ASN A 188 29.29 -31.78 4.26
C ASN A 188 30.10 -30.79 5.13
N VAL A 189 31.29 -30.36 4.74
CA VAL A 189 31.93 -29.18 5.34
C VAL A 189 31.33 -27.93 4.70
N ILE A 190 30.47 -27.24 5.45
CA ILE A 190 29.61 -26.17 4.94
C ILE A 190 30.16 -24.76 5.20
N GLY A 191 31.19 -24.60 6.05
CA GLY A 191 31.63 -23.26 6.49
C GLY A 191 33.11 -23.16 6.91
N LEU A 192 33.71 -22.00 6.69
CA LEU A 192 35.01 -21.59 7.24
C LEU A 192 34.91 -20.14 7.73
N ALA A 193 35.26 -19.89 8.99
CA ALA A 193 35.26 -18.56 9.59
C ALA A 193 36.49 -18.32 10.47
N LEU A 194 36.79 -17.05 10.74
CA LEU A 194 37.80 -16.62 11.70
C LEU A 194 37.11 -16.04 12.94
N LEU A 195 37.50 -16.50 14.13
CA LEU A 195 37.14 -15.88 15.40
C LEU A 195 38.37 -15.19 15.99
N ASP A 196 38.21 -13.93 16.40
CA ASP A 196 39.33 -13.09 16.81
C ASP A 196 39.94 -13.47 18.16
N ASP A 197 39.12 -13.96 19.10
CA ASP A 197 39.57 -14.28 20.45
C ASP A 197 39.00 -15.60 21.00
N VAL A 198 39.79 -16.68 20.86
CA VAL A 198 39.57 -17.98 21.51
C VAL A 198 40.72 -18.29 22.47
N ASP A 199 40.47 -18.13 23.77
CA ASP A 199 41.47 -18.22 24.84
C ASP A 199 42.69 -17.28 24.62
N GLY A 200 42.45 -16.04 24.20
CA GLY A 200 43.49 -15.01 24.02
C GLY A 200 44.22 -15.07 22.68
N SER A 201 43.70 -15.76 21.65
CA SER A 201 44.25 -15.72 20.28
C SER A 201 43.21 -16.14 19.24
N PRO A 202 43.40 -15.76 17.96
CA PRO A 202 42.46 -16.11 16.91
C PRO A 202 42.41 -17.61 16.61
N ALA A 203 41.24 -18.08 16.19
CA ALA A 203 40.99 -19.45 15.80
C ALA A 203 40.18 -19.52 14.49
N LEU A 204 40.44 -20.56 13.70
CA LEU A 204 39.65 -20.93 12.55
C LEU A 204 38.55 -21.89 12.98
N VAL A 205 37.37 -21.66 12.44
CA VAL A 205 36.17 -22.45 12.67
C VAL A 205 35.83 -23.15 11.37
N VAL A 206 35.71 -24.47 11.41
CA VAL A 206 35.28 -25.29 10.28
C VAL A 206 33.93 -25.88 10.63
N ASN A 207 32.87 -25.43 9.96
CA ASN A 207 31.50 -25.91 10.16
C ASN A 207 31.30 -27.17 9.31
N GLU A 208 30.78 -28.22 9.93
CA GLU A 208 30.63 -29.56 9.38
C GLU A 208 29.19 -30.02 9.60
N GLY A 209 28.40 -30.10 8.54
CA GLY A 209 26.98 -30.38 8.62
C GLY A 209 26.24 -29.35 9.48
N GLU A 210 25.17 -29.79 10.10
CA GLU A 210 24.31 -28.96 10.95
C GLU A 210 24.60 -29.17 12.44
N GLU A 211 25.40 -30.17 12.80
CA GLU A 211 25.60 -30.58 14.19
C GLU A 211 27.03 -30.34 14.70
N THR A 212 28.06 -30.23 13.86
CA THR A 212 29.45 -30.21 14.32
C THR A 212 30.26 -29.02 13.81
N THR A 213 31.00 -28.39 14.71
CA THR A 213 31.98 -27.36 14.38
C THR A 213 33.33 -27.68 14.98
N SER A 214 34.39 -27.72 14.15
CA SER A 214 35.76 -27.95 14.59
C SER A 214 36.55 -26.65 14.70
N LEU A 215 37.22 -26.43 15.84
CA LEU A 215 38.04 -25.25 16.08
C LEU A 215 39.53 -25.56 15.97
N PHE A 216 40.28 -24.69 15.29
CA PHE A 216 41.72 -24.81 15.10
C PHE A 216 42.43 -23.49 15.40
N ARG A 217 43.65 -23.54 15.94
CA ARG A 217 44.56 -22.38 15.87
C ARG A 217 44.96 -22.17 14.41
N LEU A 218 45.47 -20.97 14.10
CA LEU A 218 45.94 -20.62 12.76
C LEU A 218 47.12 -21.48 12.24
N ASP A 219 47.72 -22.32 13.08
CA ASP A 219 48.76 -23.29 12.71
C ASP A 219 48.22 -24.73 12.54
N GLY A 220 46.90 -24.93 12.66
CA GLY A 220 46.22 -26.21 12.57
C GLY A 220 46.10 -26.98 13.89
N THR A 221 46.53 -26.42 15.02
CA THR A 221 46.38 -27.08 16.33
C THR A 221 44.89 -27.17 16.70
N PRO A 222 44.31 -28.37 16.91
CA PRO A 222 42.90 -28.52 17.25
C PRO A 222 42.62 -28.01 18.66
N LEU A 223 41.52 -27.28 18.81
CA LEU A 223 41.02 -26.73 20.08
C LEU A 223 39.82 -27.48 20.63
N GLY A 224 39.19 -28.32 19.80
CA GLY A 224 38.03 -29.14 20.15
C GLY A 224 36.93 -29.01 19.11
N THR A 225 35.80 -29.63 19.40
CA THR A 225 34.57 -29.50 18.62
C THR A 225 33.49 -28.82 19.45
N ARG A 226 32.54 -28.19 18.76
CA ARG A 226 31.31 -27.59 19.31
C ARG A 226 30.11 -28.12 18.52
N GLU A 227 28.94 -27.96 19.12
CA GLU A 227 27.66 -28.34 18.53
C GLU A 227 27.13 -27.17 17.67
N GLY A 228 26.64 -27.48 16.47
CA GLY A 228 26.06 -26.54 15.51
C GLY A 228 27.07 -25.66 14.77
N PRO A 229 26.71 -25.10 13.59
CA PRO A 229 27.51 -24.11 12.87
C PRO A 229 27.77 -22.85 13.69
N ILE A 230 28.99 -22.31 13.60
CA ILE A 230 29.40 -21.07 14.26
C ILE A 230 29.99 -20.09 13.23
N GLY A 231 29.60 -18.83 13.33
CA GLY A 231 30.12 -17.71 12.58
C GLY A 231 30.65 -16.59 13.49
N PRO A 232 31.40 -15.62 12.93
CA PRO A 232 31.89 -14.47 13.67
C PRO A 232 30.77 -13.44 13.90
N PHE A 233 30.80 -12.77 15.05
CA PHE A 233 29.92 -11.64 15.35
C PHE A 233 30.69 -10.58 16.15
N GLY A 234 31.35 -9.67 15.46
CA GLY A 234 32.28 -8.72 16.10
C GLY A 234 33.38 -9.50 16.83
N SER A 235 33.59 -9.23 18.12
CA SER A 235 34.51 -10.02 18.96
C SER A 235 33.95 -11.36 19.45
N GLY A 236 32.65 -11.61 19.23
CA GLY A 236 31.91 -12.75 19.71
C GLY A 236 31.58 -13.77 18.62
N THR A 237 30.48 -14.50 18.82
CA THR A 237 30.02 -15.56 17.90
C THR A 237 28.53 -15.48 17.64
N VAL A 238 28.15 -15.81 16.41
CA VAL A 238 26.78 -16.23 16.07
C VAL A 238 26.80 -17.76 15.88
N SER A 239 25.76 -18.44 16.35
CA SER A 239 25.61 -19.89 16.18
C SER A 239 24.20 -20.25 15.79
N TYR A 240 24.07 -21.26 14.94
CA TYR A 240 22.80 -21.79 14.47
C TYR A 240 22.59 -23.17 15.10
N GLY A 241 21.54 -23.31 15.90
CA GLY A 241 21.19 -24.61 16.47
C GLY A 241 20.38 -25.44 15.49
N ALA A 242 20.45 -26.77 15.62
CA ALA A 242 19.56 -27.70 14.91
C ALA A 242 18.07 -27.51 15.25
N ASP A 243 17.76 -26.72 16.27
CA ASP A 243 16.41 -26.26 16.63
C ASP A 243 15.94 -25.04 15.83
N GLY A 244 16.75 -24.53 14.89
CA GLY A 244 16.45 -23.33 14.10
C GLY A 244 16.67 -22.03 14.87
N MET A 245 17.23 -22.08 16.08
CA MET A 245 17.50 -20.89 16.88
C MET A 245 18.86 -20.32 16.54
N LEU A 246 18.88 -19.04 16.17
CA LEU A 246 20.08 -18.23 16.13
C LEU A 246 20.42 -17.76 17.54
N ARG A 247 21.69 -17.88 17.91
CA ARG A 247 22.22 -17.45 19.22
C ARG A 247 23.46 -16.60 19.04
N ILE A 248 23.48 -15.45 19.68
CA ILE A 248 24.61 -14.50 19.67
C ILE A 248 25.23 -14.49 21.05
N ALA A 249 26.56 -14.57 21.13
CA ALA A 249 27.32 -14.44 22.36
C ALA A 249 28.46 -13.44 22.18
N ASP A 250 28.71 -12.59 23.19
CA ASP A 250 29.78 -11.56 23.16
C ASP A 250 31.19 -12.15 23.16
N GLU A 251 31.34 -13.38 23.66
CA GLU A 251 32.60 -14.11 23.72
C GLU A 251 32.43 -15.58 23.33
N VAL A 252 33.49 -16.17 22.79
CA VAL A 252 33.45 -17.50 22.19
C VAL A 252 33.17 -18.59 23.25
N GLY A 253 31.91 -19.04 23.32
CA GLY A 253 31.46 -20.03 24.30
C GLY A 253 31.01 -19.45 25.64
N GLY A 254 30.76 -18.14 25.67
CA GLY A 254 29.95 -17.51 26.71
C GLY A 254 28.47 -17.87 26.58
N ASP A 255 27.68 -17.44 27.56
CA ASP A 255 26.23 -17.54 27.51
C ASP A 255 25.68 -16.61 26.41
N PRO A 256 24.57 -16.99 25.74
CA PRO A 256 23.97 -16.15 24.71
C PRO A 256 23.49 -14.83 25.33
N VAL A 257 23.71 -13.74 24.60
CA VAL A 257 23.22 -12.39 24.90
C VAL A 257 22.03 -12.00 24.00
N ALA A 258 21.83 -12.73 22.90
CA ALA A 258 20.62 -12.67 22.10
C ALA A 258 20.25 -14.06 21.58
N GLN A 259 18.95 -14.32 21.42
CA GLN A 259 18.44 -15.57 20.89
C GLN A 259 17.06 -15.37 20.25
N PHE A 260 16.91 -15.82 19.00
CA PHE A 260 15.65 -15.79 18.25
C PHE A 260 15.67 -16.81 17.11
N ARG A 261 14.51 -17.16 16.57
CA ARG A 261 14.38 -18.18 15.52
C ARG A 261 14.54 -17.56 14.13
N LEU A 262 15.19 -18.30 13.23
CA LEU A 262 15.23 -18.04 11.79
C LEU A 262 14.82 -19.33 11.06
N GLY A 263 14.11 -19.21 9.94
CA GLY A 263 13.70 -20.34 9.11
C GLY A 263 12.21 -20.49 8.89
N ASP A 264 11.84 -21.56 8.19
CA ASP A 264 10.48 -21.82 7.71
C ASP A 264 9.47 -22.05 8.85
N PRO A 265 8.18 -21.74 8.60
CA PRO A 265 7.09 -22.15 9.48
C PRO A 265 7.11 -23.66 9.74
N PRO A 266 6.60 -24.13 10.89
CA PRO A 266 6.20 -25.53 11.01
C PRO A 266 5.18 -25.91 9.91
N ASP A 267 5.26 -27.13 9.36
CA ASP A 267 4.36 -27.61 8.30
C ASP A 267 2.87 -27.30 8.57
N GLY A 268 2.19 -26.61 7.63
CA GLY A 268 0.73 -26.47 7.60
C GLY A 268 0.15 -25.12 8.00
N ASP A 269 0.98 -24.10 8.23
CA ASP A 269 0.51 -22.73 8.40
C ASP A 269 0.26 -22.09 7.03
N ALA A 270 -0.95 -21.58 6.78
CA ALA A 270 -1.23 -20.76 5.61
C ALA A 270 -0.36 -19.50 5.66
N GLU A 271 0.13 -19.05 4.50
CA GLU A 271 0.92 -17.83 4.31
C GLU A 271 0.10 -16.55 4.56
N ALA A 272 -0.67 -16.49 5.64
CA ALA A 272 -1.37 -15.27 6.02
C ALA A 272 -0.36 -14.26 6.57
N GLN A 273 -0.26 -13.11 5.90
CA GLN A 273 0.12 -11.79 6.42
C GLN A 273 1.11 -11.76 7.59
N GLN A 274 2.33 -11.29 7.31
CA GLN A 274 3.33 -10.94 8.35
C GLN A 274 3.71 -12.15 9.21
N ALA A 275 4.01 -13.27 8.53
CA ALA A 275 4.46 -14.49 9.18
C ALA A 275 5.63 -14.18 10.16
N PRO A 276 5.66 -14.81 11.35
CA PRO A 276 6.72 -14.60 12.33
C PRO A 276 8.10 -15.13 11.88
N TYR A 277 8.19 -15.66 10.66
CA TYR A 277 9.28 -16.42 10.09
C TYR A 277 10.02 -15.60 9.03
N ARG A 278 11.35 -15.69 9.01
CA ARG A 278 12.17 -15.21 7.89
C ARG A 278 12.92 -16.37 7.27
N GLN A 279 12.88 -16.43 5.94
CA GLN A 279 13.64 -17.39 5.14
C GLN A 279 15.15 -17.22 5.35
N TYR A 280 15.89 -18.29 5.10
CA TYR A 280 17.27 -18.52 5.56
C TYR A 280 18.36 -17.60 4.96
N GLU A 281 18.02 -16.67 4.07
CA GLU A 281 18.98 -15.78 3.41
C GLU A 281 19.14 -14.45 4.16
N VAL A 282 19.56 -14.53 5.42
CA VAL A 282 19.88 -13.36 6.25
C VAL A 282 21.30 -13.40 6.79
N ASP A 283 22.07 -12.34 6.55
CA ASP A 283 23.33 -12.12 7.25
C ASP A 283 23.08 -11.45 8.59
N VAL A 284 23.81 -11.89 9.61
CA VAL A 284 23.69 -11.36 10.96
C VAL A 284 25.01 -10.75 11.39
N VAL A 285 24.99 -9.43 11.63
CA VAL A 285 26.19 -8.65 11.98
C VAL A 285 25.96 -7.78 13.20
N PRO A 286 27.02 -7.35 13.90
CA PRO A 286 26.89 -6.49 15.08
C PRO A 286 26.22 -5.17 14.77
N SER A 287 25.31 -4.75 15.65
CA SER A 287 24.79 -3.38 15.63
C SER A 287 25.88 -2.37 16.07
N PRO A 288 26.01 -1.21 15.41
CA PRO A 288 27.00 -0.18 15.76
C PRO A 288 26.84 0.39 17.18
N ASP A 289 25.63 0.34 17.73
CA ASP A 289 25.34 0.78 19.11
C ASP A 289 25.61 -0.31 20.17
N GLY A 290 25.96 -1.53 19.73
CA GLY A 290 26.21 -2.69 20.57
C GLY A 290 24.96 -3.30 21.19
N VAL A 291 23.76 -2.93 20.73
CA VAL A 291 22.49 -3.49 21.20
C VAL A 291 21.92 -4.42 20.15
N GLY A 292 21.76 -5.69 20.49
CA GLY A 292 21.16 -6.70 19.60
C GLY A 292 21.98 -6.95 18.34
N ALA A 293 21.33 -7.00 17.19
CA ALA A 293 21.96 -7.33 15.91
C ALA A 293 21.36 -6.55 14.73
N LEU A 294 22.12 -6.50 13.64
CA LEU A 294 21.61 -6.13 12.32
C LEU A 294 21.40 -7.38 11.49
N LEU A 295 20.28 -7.41 10.77
CA LEU A 295 19.95 -8.44 9.80
C LEU A 295 19.99 -7.80 8.42
N TYR A 296 20.65 -8.45 7.46
CA TYR A 296 20.71 -8.02 6.07
C TYR A 296 20.14 -9.09 5.16
N SER A 297 19.27 -8.67 4.24
CA SER A 297 18.78 -9.47 3.12
C SER A 297 18.60 -8.53 1.92
N ALA A 298 18.88 -9.03 0.71
CA ALA A 298 18.68 -8.24 -0.50
C ALA A 298 17.22 -7.85 -0.72
N ASP A 299 16.29 -8.74 -0.38
CA ASP A 299 14.85 -8.53 -0.59
C ASP A 299 14.23 -7.65 0.50
N ALA A 300 14.69 -7.78 1.75
CA ALA A 300 14.11 -7.06 2.88
C ALA A 300 14.84 -5.74 3.23
N GLY A 301 16.13 -5.64 2.95
CA GLY A 301 16.97 -4.51 3.37
C GLY A 301 17.75 -4.79 4.66
N ILE A 302 17.92 -3.75 5.49
CA ILE A 302 18.66 -3.83 6.76
C ILE A 302 17.71 -3.61 7.94
N GLU A 303 17.65 -4.57 8.85
CA GLU A 303 16.83 -4.52 10.06
C GLU A 303 17.69 -4.47 11.31
N SER A 304 17.24 -3.73 12.33
CA SER A 304 17.80 -3.78 13.68
C SER A 304 16.84 -4.49 14.60
N VAL A 305 17.33 -5.52 15.28
CA VAL A 305 16.59 -6.32 16.26
C VAL A 305 17.30 -6.32 17.60
N ASP A 306 16.54 -6.45 18.69
CA ASP A 306 17.10 -6.56 20.04
C ASP A 306 17.46 -8.00 20.43
N ALA A 307 17.77 -8.22 21.71
CA ALA A 307 18.21 -9.49 22.26
C ALA A 307 17.22 -10.66 22.08
N VAL A 308 15.93 -10.39 21.91
CA VAL A 308 14.90 -11.43 21.72
C VAL A 308 14.26 -11.38 20.34
N GLY A 309 14.85 -10.62 19.41
CA GLY A 309 14.34 -10.49 18.05
C GLY A 309 13.24 -9.44 17.88
N VAL A 310 12.94 -8.61 18.89
CA VAL A 310 12.00 -7.49 18.68
C VAL A 310 12.66 -6.50 17.74
N ARG A 311 11.96 -6.17 16.65
CA ARG A 311 12.47 -5.25 15.65
C ARG A 311 12.37 -3.81 16.15
N ARG A 312 13.50 -3.10 16.10
CA ARG A 312 13.63 -1.70 16.55
C ARG A 312 13.66 -0.71 15.40
N ALA A 313 14.16 -1.13 14.23
CA ALA A 313 14.18 -0.31 13.03
C ALA A 313 14.36 -1.17 11.76
N ILE A 314 14.01 -0.60 10.61
CA ILE A 314 14.24 -1.17 9.28
C ILE A 314 14.62 -0.05 8.32
N TRP A 315 15.55 -0.36 7.42
CA TRP A 315 15.81 0.37 6.19
C TRP A 315 15.46 -0.61 5.06
N PRO A 316 14.26 -0.50 4.44
CA PRO A 316 13.79 -1.44 3.44
C PRO A 316 14.61 -1.38 2.16
N SER A 317 14.73 -2.52 1.46
CA SER A 317 15.42 -2.65 0.16
C SER A 317 14.90 -1.64 -0.88
N SER A 318 13.59 -1.40 -0.91
CA SER A 318 12.94 -0.44 -1.82
C SER A 318 13.35 1.02 -1.60
N GLU A 319 13.89 1.34 -0.42
CA GLU A 319 14.38 2.69 -0.06
C GLU A 319 15.91 2.78 -0.19
N PHE A 320 16.56 1.75 -0.74
CA PHE A 320 17.97 1.84 -1.11
C PHE A 320 18.14 2.55 -2.46
N PRO A 321 19.13 3.46 -2.59
CA PRO A 321 19.41 4.13 -3.86
C PRO A 321 19.86 3.21 -5.00
N ASP A 322 20.35 2.01 -4.67
CA ASP A 322 20.86 1.00 -5.59
C ASP A 322 20.29 -0.36 -5.15
N THR A 323 20.09 -1.29 -6.08
CA THR A 323 19.57 -2.63 -5.74
C THR A 323 20.57 -3.37 -4.87
N LEU A 324 20.12 -3.93 -3.75
CA LEU A 324 20.97 -4.77 -2.91
C LEU A 324 21.28 -6.09 -3.61
N VAL A 325 22.51 -6.59 -3.47
CA VAL A 325 22.92 -7.87 -4.05
C VAL A 325 22.94 -8.93 -2.96
N GLY A 326 22.18 -10.01 -3.15
CA GLY A 326 22.10 -11.13 -2.19
C GLY A 326 23.42 -11.89 -2.06
N ASP A 327 24.10 -12.10 -3.18
CA ASP A 327 25.39 -12.81 -3.22
C ASP A 327 26.51 -12.00 -2.55
N GLY A 328 27.21 -12.61 -1.60
CA GLY A 328 28.43 -12.07 -0.97
C GLY A 328 28.23 -11.38 0.38
N GLY A 329 27.00 -10.98 0.71
CA GLY A 329 26.57 -10.57 2.05
C GLY A 329 27.05 -9.21 2.59
N MET A 330 26.66 -8.91 3.84
CA MET A 330 27.09 -7.71 4.58
C MET A 330 28.19 -8.02 5.60
N VAL A 331 29.27 -7.22 5.61
CA VAL A 331 30.39 -7.37 6.56
C VAL A 331 30.62 -6.07 7.33
N VAL A 332 30.74 -6.16 8.66
CA VAL A 332 31.09 -5.01 9.51
C VAL A 332 32.56 -5.07 9.90
N HIS A 333 33.34 -4.05 9.54
CA HIS A 333 34.75 -3.92 9.91
C HIS A 333 35.08 -2.48 10.34
N GLY A 334 35.77 -2.32 11.47
CA GLY A 334 36.16 -1.00 11.97
C GLY A 334 34.98 -0.08 12.32
N GLY A 335 33.77 -0.64 12.48
CA GLY A 335 32.52 0.09 12.70
C GLY A 335 31.74 0.43 11.42
N ASP A 336 32.36 0.31 10.25
CA ASP A 336 31.69 0.52 8.97
C ASP A 336 31.11 -0.80 8.43
N ALA A 337 29.94 -0.74 7.80
CA ALA A 337 29.36 -1.86 7.06
C ALA A 337 29.77 -1.79 5.58
N TYR A 338 30.09 -2.93 4.99
CA TYR A 338 30.45 -3.09 3.59
C TYR A 338 29.49 -4.10 2.97
N LEU A 339 28.92 -3.75 1.82
CA LEU A 339 27.98 -4.60 1.09
C LEU A 339 28.00 -4.29 -0.41
N LEU A 340 27.44 -5.21 -1.18
CA LEU A 340 27.39 -5.12 -2.63
C LEU A 340 26.06 -4.53 -3.08
N VAL A 341 26.14 -3.59 -4.01
CA VAL A 341 24.97 -2.94 -4.62
C VAL A 341 25.07 -3.00 -6.13
N ARG A 342 23.94 -3.08 -6.82
CA ARG A 342 23.85 -2.98 -8.27
C ARG A 342 23.22 -1.65 -8.63
N ASN A 343 23.95 -0.88 -9.43
CA ASN A 343 23.40 0.34 -10.00
C ASN A 343 22.41 -0.02 -11.11
N GLU A 344 21.17 0.44 -11.00
CA GLU A 344 20.10 0.08 -11.94
C GLU A 344 20.32 0.67 -13.34
N ASP A 345 20.83 1.90 -13.44
CA ASP A 345 21.03 2.60 -14.71
C ASP A 345 22.15 1.96 -15.56
N GLU A 346 23.23 1.51 -14.89
CA GLU A 346 24.41 0.98 -15.55
C GLU A 346 24.45 -0.56 -15.57
N GLY A 347 23.62 -1.23 -14.75
CA GLY A 347 23.62 -2.67 -14.53
C GLY A 347 24.87 -3.20 -13.81
N ILE A 348 25.72 -2.30 -13.31
CA ILE A 348 27.05 -2.58 -12.75
C ILE A 348 26.96 -2.89 -11.26
N VAL A 349 27.70 -3.91 -10.82
CA VAL A 349 27.87 -4.21 -9.38
C VAL A 349 29.02 -3.40 -8.80
N ALA A 350 28.75 -2.73 -7.69
CA ALA A 350 29.66 -1.89 -6.93
C ALA A 350 29.79 -2.36 -5.48
N LEU A 351 30.87 -1.95 -4.82
CA LEU A 351 31.06 -2.13 -3.38
C LEU A 351 30.76 -0.83 -2.65
N ALA A 352 29.75 -0.85 -1.78
CA ALA A 352 29.35 0.27 -0.95
C ALA A 352 29.91 0.16 0.47
N ARG A 353 30.19 1.32 1.07
CA ARG A 353 30.49 1.47 2.50
C ARG A 353 29.43 2.33 3.17
N ILE A 354 28.96 1.88 4.33
CA ILE A 354 28.00 2.55 5.18
C ILE A 354 28.64 2.84 6.53
N THR A 355 28.80 4.13 6.86
CA THR A 355 29.27 4.53 8.20
C THR A 355 28.16 4.36 9.23
N PRO A 356 28.47 4.25 10.55
CA PRO A 356 27.47 4.20 11.60
C PRO A 356 26.43 5.31 11.53
N GLU A 357 26.84 6.54 11.23
CA GLU A 357 25.93 7.69 11.13
C GLU A 357 24.97 7.56 9.94
N ARG A 358 25.45 7.06 8.79
CA ARG A 358 24.61 6.85 7.61
C ARG A 358 23.65 5.70 7.81
N LEU A 359 24.09 4.63 8.48
CA LEU A 359 23.25 3.49 8.82
C LEU A 359 22.14 3.90 9.79
N ALA A 360 22.49 4.61 10.87
CA ALA A 360 21.51 5.14 11.81
C ALA A 360 20.50 6.08 11.12
N ALA A 361 20.96 6.92 10.17
CA ALA A 361 20.08 7.77 9.38
C ALA A 361 19.16 6.97 8.45
N GLY A 362 19.63 5.87 7.86
CA GLY A 362 18.81 4.97 7.03
C GLY A 362 17.77 4.20 7.83
N LEU A 363 18.17 3.64 8.98
CA LEU A 363 17.26 2.96 9.91
C LEU A 363 16.22 3.90 10.53
N ALA A 364 16.55 5.18 10.65
CA ALA A 364 15.63 6.23 11.08
C ALA A 364 14.83 6.85 9.93
N ALA A 365 15.11 6.45 8.69
CA ALA A 365 14.45 7.03 7.53
C ALA A 365 12.96 6.66 7.54
N PRO A 366 12.11 7.61 7.16
CA PRO A 366 10.69 7.39 6.98
C PRO A 366 10.42 6.53 5.75
N VAL A 367 9.42 5.67 5.81
CA VAL A 367 9.00 4.81 4.69
C VAL A 367 7.49 4.89 4.53
N GLY A 368 7.00 5.05 3.30
CA GLY A 368 5.56 5.09 3.08
C GLY A 368 4.94 3.73 3.38
N LEU A 369 3.80 3.71 4.07
CA LEU A 369 3.01 2.49 4.17
C LEU A 369 2.16 2.33 2.91
N THR A 370 2.51 1.32 2.13
CA THR A 370 1.80 0.89 0.92
C THR A 370 1.61 -0.62 1.03
N ALA A 371 0.79 -1.23 0.19
CA ALA A 371 0.66 -2.68 0.22
C ALA A 371 1.99 -3.42 -0.05
N SER A 372 2.87 -2.83 -0.88
CA SER A 372 4.21 -3.39 -1.17
C SER A 372 5.16 -3.33 0.02
N THR A 373 5.01 -2.33 0.89
CA THR A 373 5.88 -2.11 2.05
C THR A 373 5.26 -2.59 3.36
N GLU A 374 3.94 -2.81 3.42
CA GLU A 374 3.23 -3.23 4.64
C GLU A 374 3.78 -4.53 5.20
N GLY A 375 3.94 -5.57 4.37
CA GLY A 375 4.50 -6.85 4.81
C GLY A 375 5.93 -6.73 5.36
N GLN A 376 6.69 -5.72 4.92
CA GLN A 376 8.03 -5.42 5.43
C GLN A 376 7.99 -4.50 6.65
N LEU A 377 7.05 -3.56 6.74
CA LEU A 377 7.00 -2.52 7.76
C LEU A 377 6.15 -2.90 8.95
N ALA A 378 5.00 -3.53 8.79
CA ALA A 378 4.15 -3.97 9.90
C ALA A 378 4.62 -5.37 10.32
N GLN A 379 5.48 -5.46 11.33
CA GLN A 379 5.96 -6.73 11.91
C GLN A 379 6.36 -6.47 13.38
N LEU A 380 6.00 -7.38 14.28
CA LEU A 380 6.36 -7.25 15.69
C LEU A 380 7.85 -7.56 15.95
N GLY A 381 8.43 -8.44 15.15
CA GLY A 381 9.82 -8.90 15.27
C GLY A 381 9.98 -10.34 14.76
N LEU A 382 11.14 -10.93 15.00
CA LEU A 382 11.40 -12.32 14.67
C LEU A 382 10.74 -13.26 15.68
N GLY A 383 10.09 -14.32 15.17
CA GLY A 383 9.42 -15.34 15.99
C GLY A 383 8.18 -14.83 16.73
N ILE A 384 7.63 -13.68 16.33
CA ILE A 384 6.39 -13.12 16.87
C ILE A 384 5.58 -12.46 15.75
N GLY A 385 4.31 -12.84 15.60
CA GLY A 385 3.47 -12.31 14.52
C GLY A 385 2.00 -12.69 14.67
N PRO A 386 1.10 -11.94 14.02
CA PRO A 386 -0.30 -12.32 13.95
C PRO A 386 -0.48 -13.56 13.06
N VAL A 387 -1.48 -14.38 13.37
CA VAL A 387 -1.85 -15.55 12.56
C VAL A 387 -3.37 -15.72 12.54
N THR A 388 -3.85 -16.32 11.44
CA THR A 388 -5.23 -16.78 11.25
C THR A 388 -5.22 -18.11 10.50
N ASP A 389 -6.31 -18.86 10.55
CA ASP A 389 -6.42 -20.22 10.01
C ASP A 389 -7.11 -20.30 8.65
N HIS A 390 -7.48 -19.16 8.05
CA HIS A 390 -8.11 -19.08 6.74
C HIS A 390 -7.21 -18.37 5.72
N SER A 391 -7.27 -18.84 4.49
CA SER A 391 -6.58 -18.23 3.34
C SER A 391 -7.11 -16.82 3.07
N GLU A 392 -6.18 -15.92 2.71
CA GLU A 392 -6.45 -14.50 2.48
C GLU A 392 -7.30 -13.84 3.60
N GLY A 393 -7.17 -14.32 4.85
CA GLY A 393 -7.91 -13.82 6.01
C GLY A 393 -9.43 -13.75 5.81
N HIS A 394 -10.00 -14.57 4.92
CA HIS A 394 -11.43 -14.56 4.62
C HIS A 394 -12.17 -15.69 5.34
N PHE A 395 -13.24 -15.34 6.04
CA PHE A 395 -14.15 -16.28 6.66
C PHE A 395 -15.49 -16.19 5.93
N ASP A 396 -15.96 -17.29 5.34
CA ASP A 396 -17.29 -17.31 4.70
C ASP A 396 -18.42 -17.19 5.75
N ASP A 397 -19.66 -16.94 5.32
CA ASP A 397 -20.79 -16.82 6.25
C ASP A 397 -20.98 -18.09 7.08
N GLY A 398 -20.95 -17.93 8.40
CA GLY A 398 -21.13 -19.01 9.37
C GLY A 398 -19.83 -19.58 9.92
N ASP A 399 -18.68 -19.21 9.35
CA ASP A 399 -17.38 -19.51 9.95
C ASP A 399 -17.12 -18.62 11.17
N GLU A 400 -16.44 -19.17 12.18
CA GLU A 400 -16.11 -18.42 13.40
C GLU A 400 -14.69 -17.82 13.24
N PRO A 401 -14.55 -16.49 13.17
CA PRO A 401 -13.26 -15.87 12.94
C PRO A 401 -12.32 -16.14 14.12
N ALA A 402 -11.07 -16.47 13.79
CA ALA A 402 -10.02 -16.77 14.77
C ALA A 402 -8.72 -16.04 14.41
N VAL A 403 -8.23 -15.25 15.36
CA VAL A 403 -6.94 -14.56 15.28
C VAL A 403 -6.15 -14.82 16.56
N ALA A 404 -4.86 -15.08 16.41
CA ALA A 404 -3.94 -15.19 17.52
C ALA A 404 -2.64 -14.45 17.21
N VAL A 405 -1.85 -14.18 18.25
CA VAL A 405 -0.44 -13.83 18.09
C VAL A 405 0.39 -15.05 18.43
N ARG A 406 1.14 -15.53 17.44
CA ARG A 406 2.03 -16.67 17.57
C ARG A 406 3.39 -16.21 18.06
N PHE A 407 3.91 -16.93 19.03
CA PHE A 407 5.27 -16.81 19.54
C PHE A 407 6.00 -18.12 19.29
N ASP A 408 7.17 -18.05 18.67
CA ASP A 408 7.95 -19.23 18.37
C ASP A 408 8.49 -19.92 19.63
N PRO A 409 8.73 -21.24 19.58
CA PRO A 409 9.39 -21.95 20.66
C PRO A 409 10.71 -21.26 21.07
N GLY A 410 10.85 -20.94 22.36
CA GLY A 410 12.02 -20.25 22.89
C GLY A 410 12.05 -18.72 22.69
N TRP A 411 11.00 -18.12 22.10
CA TRP A 411 10.89 -16.67 21.98
C TRP A 411 10.89 -15.99 23.36
N GLY A 412 11.62 -14.88 23.49
CA GLY A 412 11.73 -14.13 24.73
C GLY A 412 12.69 -14.72 25.77
N GLU A 413 13.35 -15.83 25.47
CA GLU A 413 14.32 -16.50 26.34
C GLU A 413 15.76 -16.29 25.83
N VAL A 414 16.65 -15.86 26.71
CA VAL A 414 18.07 -15.64 26.41
C VAL A 414 18.88 -16.38 27.48
N GLY A 415 19.38 -17.57 27.14
CA GLY A 415 20.01 -18.46 28.11
C GLY A 415 19.02 -18.86 29.22
N ASP A 416 19.38 -18.59 30.48
CA ASP A 416 18.50 -18.81 31.64
C ASP A 416 17.60 -17.59 31.96
N GLU A 417 17.75 -16.48 31.22
CA GLU A 417 17.00 -15.25 31.41
C GLU A 417 15.75 -15.20 30.52
N ARG A 418 14.76 -14.38 30.93
CA ARG A 418 13.46 -14.24 30.25
C ARG A 418 13.13 -12.78 29.94
N PRO A 419 13.99 -12.06 29.20
CA PRO A 419 13.77 -10.64 28.86
C PRO A 419 12.47 -10.39 28.07
N GLY A 420 11.90 -11.42 27.43
CA GLY A 420 10.56 -11.32 26.84
C GLY A 420 9.45 -10.95 27.85
N GLU A 421 9.68 -11.17 29.15
CA GLU A 421 8.74 -10.77 30.21
C GLU A 421 8.68 -9.24 30.38
N ASP A 422 9.61 -8.48 29.78
CA ASP A 422 9.60 -7.02 29.80
C ASP A 422 8.64 -6.42 28.77
N TYR A 423 8.01 -7.25 27.94
CA TYR A 423 7.03 -6.80 26.94
C TYR A 423 5.59 -7.20 27.28
N GLU A 424 4.66 -6.44 26.73
CA GLU A 424 3.24 -6.75 26.65
C GLU A 424 2.71 -6.35 25.27
N LEU A 425 1.69 -7.08 24.82
CA LEU A 425 1.05 -6.85 23.54
C LEU A 425 -0.21 -6.00 23.77
N VAL A 426 -0.36 -4.92 23.02
CA VAL A 426 -1.57 -4.10 23.00
C VAL A 426 -2.30 -4.38 21.69
N VAL A 427 -3.54 -4.83 21.79
CA VAL A 427 -4.36 -5.20 20.63
C VAL A 427 -5.62 -4.37 20.57
N ARG A 428 -6.03 -3.97 19.38
CA ARG A 428 -7.30 -3.30 19.12
C ARG A 428 -7.89 -3.84 17.82
N VAL A 429 -9.18 -4.13 17.82
CA VAL A 429 -9.91 -4.54 16.62
C VAL A 429 -10.79 -3.39 16.15
N THR A 430 -10.71 -3.06 14.87
CA THR A 430 -11.55 -2.06 14.21
C THR A 430 -12.22 -2.66 12.99
N GLY A 431 -13.43 -2.19 12.68
CA GLY A 431 -14.10 -2.43 11.40
C GLY A 431 -14.14 -1.16 10.56
N ASP A 432 -14.94 -1.16 9.50
CA ASP A 432 -15.06 -0.01 8.59
C ASP A 432 -15.51 1.28 9.32
N PRO A 433 -14.66 2.33 9.38
CA PRO A 433 -14.99 3.60 10.02
C PRO A 433 -16.06 4.40 9.26
N LEU A 434 -16.31 4.10 7.98
CA LEU A 434 -17.36 4.70 7.16
C LEU A 434 -18.73 4.06 7.40
N ALA A 435 -18.80 2.92 8.10
CA ALA A 435 -20.07 2.27 8.43
C ALA A 435 -20.97 3.17 9.30
N ALA A 436 -22.28 2.96 9.24
CA ALA A 436 -23.25 3.66 10.08
C ALA A 436 -22.98 3.45 11.59
N GLU A 437 -22.58 2.23 11.96
CA GLU A 437 -22.24 1.81 13.32
C GLU A 437 -20.84 1.17 13.32
N PRO A 438 -19.74 1.97 13.28
CA PRO A 438 -18.39 1.43 13.22
C PRO A 438 -18.03 0.56 14.42
N ILE A 439 -17.36 -0.56 14.16
CA ILE A 439 -16.86 -1.44 15.20
C ILE A 439 -15.48 -0.94 15.64
N VAL A 440 -15.34 -0.65 16.93
CA VAL A 440 -14.07 -0.26 17.54
C VAL A 440 -14.00 -0.89 18.93
N SER A 441 -13.08 -1.83 19.12
CA SER A 441 -12.86 -2.44 20.43
C SER A 441 -12.10 -1.48 21.35
N GLU A 442 -12.27 -1.67 22.65
CA GLU A 442 -11.34 -1.14 23.64
C GLU A 442 -9.97 -1.82 23.47
N PRO A 443 -8.84 -1.13 23.73
CA PRO A 443 -7.53 -1.75 23.72
C PRO A 443 -7.42 -2.88 24.76
N GLU A 444 -7.01 -4.06 24.31
CA GLU A 444 -6.72 -5.22 25.15
C GLU A 444 -5.21 -5.31 25.38
N VAL A 445 -4.78 -5.55 26.63
CA VAL A 445 -3.38 -5.81 26.96
C VAL A 445 -3.20 -7.29 27.25
N LEU A 446 -2.44 -7.96 26.39
CA LEU A 446 -2.16 -9.38 26.43
C LEU A 446 -0.72 -9.64 26.90
N PRO A 447 -0.47 -10.69 27.71
CA PRO A 447 0.88 -11.07 28.08
C PRO A 447 1.61 -11.67 26.87
N ALA A 448 2.90 -11.34 26.70
CA ALA A 448 3.75 -12.05 25.75
C ALA A 448 3.95 -13.52 26.18
N ALA A 449 3.87 -14.46 25.25
CA ALA A 449 4.05 -15.89 25.52
C ALA A 449 5.53 -16.28 25.49
N VAL A 450 6.26 -15.93 26.55
CA VAL A 450 7.69 -16.28 26.68
C VAL A 450 7.86 -17.81 26.72
N GLY A 451 8.73 -18.32 25.84
CA GLY A 451 8.95 -19.73 25.58
C GLY A 451 8.12 -20.30 24.42
N GLY A 452 7.21 -19.50 23.86
CA GLY A 452 6.40 -19.83 22.68
C GLY A 452 4.94 -20.19 22.97
N GLY A 453 4.15 -20.27 21.90
CA GLY A 453 2.72 -20.59 21.88
C GLY A 453 1.86 -19.48 21.28
N ASP A 454 0.57 -19.76 21.16
CA ASP A 454 -0.41 -18.83 20.57
C ASP A 454 -1.19 -18.11 21.67
N VAL A 455 -1.28 -16.78 21.57
CA VAL A 455 -2.11 -15.93 22.43
C VAL A 455 -3.34 -15.51 21.63
N PRO A 456 -4.54 -16.02 21.93
CA PRO A 456 -5.74 -15.68 21.18
C PRO A 456 -6.12 -14.22 21.39
N VAL A 457 -6.60 -13.57 20.33
CA VAL A 457 -7.15 -12.22 20.35
C VAL A 457 -8.66 -12.27 20.53
N THR A 458 -9.21 -11.39 21.36
CA THR A 458 -10.66 -11.26 21.50
C THR A 458 -11.22 -10.49 20.30
N LEU A 459 -11.96 -11.19 19.43
CA LEU A 459 -12.62 -10.59 18.27
C LEU A 459 -14.05 -10.12 18.59
N PRO A 460 -14.59 -9.13 17.84
CA PRO A 460 -16.01 -8.82 17.84
C PRO A 460 -16.85 -10.02 17.37
N GLY A 461 -18.18 -9.90 17.46
CA GLY A 461 -19.07 -10.90 16.87
C GLY A 461 -18.81 -11.05 15.36
N ALA A 462 -18.99 -12.26 14.83
CA ALA A 462 -18.86 -12.57 13.40
C ALA A 462 -20.01 -11.94 12.60
N GLU A 463 -19.93 -10.62 12.41
CA GLU A 463 -20.83 -9.84 11.58
C GLU A 463 -20.16 -9.65 10.20
N PRO A 464 -20.90 -9.68 9.08
CA PRO A 464 -20.32 -9.45 7.77
C PRO A 464 -19.62 -8.10 7.71
N GLY A 465 -18.39 -8.08 7.22
CA GLY A 465 -17.59 -6.86 7.14
C GLY A 465 -16.09 -7.10 7.15
N PRO A 466 -15.31 -6.08 6.77
CA PRO A 466 -13.87 -6.07 6.90
C PRO A 466 -13.45 -5.59 8.29
N TYR A 467 -12.34 -6.16 8.78
CA TYR A 467 -11.79 -5.90 10.09
C TYR A 467 -10.27 -5.78 10.02
N LEU A 468 -9.73 -4.97 10.94
CA LEU A 468 -8.32 -4.75 11.15
C LEU A 468 -7.99 -5.00 12.62
N VAL A 469 -7.03 -5.89 12.86
CA VAL A 469 -6.46 -6.15 14.18
C VAL A 469 -5.13 -5.40 14.29
N ASP A 470 -5.15 -4.23 14.92
CA ASP A 470 -3.94 -3.48 15.26
C ASP A 470 -3.23 -4.13 16.44
N MET A 471 -1.93 -4.36 16.30
CA MET A 471 -1.11 -5.00 17.32
C MET A 471 0.17 -4.20 17.56
N ALA A 472 0.46 -3.85 18.79
CA ALA A 472 1.67 -3.14 19.15
C ALA A 472 2.37 -3.82 20.32
N LEU A 473 3.69 -3.96 20.22
CA LEU A 473 4.49 -4.39 21.35
C LEU A 473 4.89 -3.16 22.19
N ARG A 474 4.66 -3.24 23.49
CA ARG A 474 4.96 -2.17 24.44
C ARG A 474 5.88 -2.67 25.54
N GLU A 475 6.83 -1.82 25.96
CA GLU A 475 7.64 -2.10 27.15
C GLU A 475 6.79 -1.98 28.43
N ARG A 476 6.79 -3.04 29.24
CA ARG A 476 5.95 -3.15 30.43
C ARG A 476 6.29 -2.04 31.43
N GLY A 477 5.26 -1.28 31.80
CA GLY A 477 5.41 -0.15 32.73
C GLY A 477 5.94 1.14 32.08
N SER A 478 6.06 1.15 30.75
CA SER A 478 6.28 2.33 29.92
C SER A 478 5.05 2.59 29.03
N ASP A 479 4.94 3.80 28.49
CA ASP A 479 4.01 4.14 27.41
C ASP A 479 4.70 4.02 26.02
N GLU A 480 5.90 3.46 25.98
CA GLU A 480 6.73 3.32 24.78
C GLU A 480 6.39 2.06 23.99
N TYR A 481 5.86 2.27 22.78
CA TYR A 481 5.69 1.23 21.77
C TYR A 481 7.01 1.01 21.02
N VAL A 482 7.37 -0.25 20.81
CA VAL A 482 8.66 -0.63 20.22
C VAL A 482 8.53 -1.26 18.83
N SER A 483 7.40 -1.89 18.54
CA SER A 483 7.05 -2.42 17.22
C SER A 483 5.53 -2.47 17.03
N GLY A 484 5.10 -2.48 15.76
CA GLY A 484 3.70 -2.49 15.34
C GLY A 484 3.48 -3.49 14.21
N ALA A 485 2.30 -4.09 14.19
CA ALA A 485 1.83 -5.03 13.17
C ALA A 485 0.31 -4.93 13.01
N CYS A 486 -0.20 -5.53 11.94
CA CYS A 486 -1.63 -5.68 11.72
C CYS A 486 -1.98 -7.00 11.08
N LEU A 487 -3.22 -7.43 11.29
CA LEU A 487 -3.84 -8.49 10.51
C LEU A 487 -5.19 -8.01 10.00
N HIS A 488 -5.37 -8.13 8.69
CA HIS A 488 -6.60 -7.85 7.98
C HIS A 488 -7.40 -9.15 7.87
N TYR A 489 -8.68 -9.10 8.21
CA TYR A 489 -9.59 -10.21 7.97
C TYR A 489 -10.97 -9.72 7.53
N THR A 490 -11.74 -10.59 6.89
CA THR A 490 -13.10 -10.29 6.43
C THR A 490 -14.05 -11.42 6.81
N VAL A 491 -15.31 -11.05 7.08
CA VAL A 491 -16.41 -12.00 7.28
C VAL A 491 -17.41 -11.82 6.14
N GLY A 492 -17.72 -12.92 5.45
CA GLY A 492 -18.58 -12.98 4.27
C GLY A 492 -20.06 -12.69 4.58
N ALA A 493 -20.77 -12.21 3.56
CA ALA A 493 -22.20 -11.95 3.64
C ALA A 493 -23.01 -13.26 3.53
N PRO A 494 -24.17 -13.38 4.21
CA PRO A 494 -25.01 -14.56 4.06
C PRO A 494 -25.48 -14.79 2.63
N GLY A 495 -25.13 -15.97 2.10
CA GLY A 495 -25.44 -16.38 0.73
C GLY A 495 -24.42 -15.95 -0.33
N VAL A 496 -23.32 -15.33 0.08
CA VAL A 496 -22.16 -15.02 -0.77
C VAL A 496 -21.01 -15.90 -0.29
N GLU A 497 -20.51 -16.75 -1.18
CA GLU A 497 -19.41 -17.68 -0.90
C GLU A 497 -18.23 -17.25 -1.77
N LEU A 498 -17.16 -16.74 -1.15
CA LEU A 498 -15.92 -16.40 -1.86
C LEU A 498 -14.99 -17.60 -1.93
N ALA A 499 -15.03 -18.48 -0.91
CA ALA A 499 -14.28 -19.73 -0.85
C ALA A 499 -12.84 -19.60 -1.34
N MET A 500 -12.05 -18.68 -0.77
CA MET A 500 -10.70 -18.36 -1.26
C MET A 500 -9.78 -19.60 -1.37
N ASP A 501 -10.04 -20.61 -0.53
CA ASP A 501 -9.43 -21.93 -0.64
C ASP A 501 -9.73 -22.63 -1.97
N GLY A 502 -8.68 -23.03 -2.68
CA GLY A 502 -8.80 -23.89 -3.87
C GLY A 502 -9.17 -23.14 -5.16
N LEU A 503 -8.90 -21.84 -5.23
CA LEU A 503 -8.75 -21.13 -6.50
C LEU A 503 -7.62 -21.78 -7.32
N ASP A 504 -7.91 -22.14 -8.57
CA ASP A 504 -6.93 -22.70 -9.50
C ASP A 504 -6.15 -21.58 -10.21
N GLY A 505 -4.89 -21.85 -10.58
CA GLY A 505 -4.00 -20.86 -11.18
C GLY A 505 -3.22 -20.03 -10.15
N GLU A 506 -2.17 -19.36 -10.61
CA GLU A 506 -1.27 -18.63 -9.73
C GLU A 506 -1.79 -17.22 -9.41
N ALA A 507 -1.73 -16.85 -8.12
CA ALA A 507 -1.77 -15.45 -7.72
C ALA A 507 -0.48 -14.78 -8.20
N GLY A 508 -0.55 -13.50 -8.57
CA GLY A 508 0.60 -12.79 -9.14
C GLY A 508 0.76 -11.40 -8.57
N TRP A 509 2.03 -10.97 -8.44
CA TRP A 509 2.37 -9.63 -7.96
C TRP A 509 1.71 -8.53 -8.81
N GLY A 510 1.66 -8.71 -10.15
CA GLY A 510 1.07 -7.76 -11.10
C GLY A 510 -0.32 -8.15 -11.64
N GLY A 511 -1.05 -9.03 -10.97
CA GLY A 511 -2.34 -9.54 -11.43
C GLY A 511 -2.45 -11.07 -11.33
N ALA A 512 -3.67 -11.59 -11.19
CA ALA A 512 -3.92 -13.04 -11.24
C ALA A 512 -3.67 -13.62 -12.64
N ALA A 513 -3.23 -14.88 -12.70
CA ALA A 513 -3.23 -15.66 -13.94
C ALA A 513 -4.65 -15.78 -14.53
N PRO A 514 -4.82 -15.99 -15.85
CA PRO A 514 -6.13 -15.99 -16.49
C PRO A 514 -7.21 -16.88 -15.86
N LEU A 515 -6.90 -18.12 -15.44
CA LEU A 515 -7.89 -18.99 -14.82
C LEU A 515 -8.33 -18.44 -13.46
N ARG A 516 -7.36 -18.12 -12.60
CA ARG A 516 -7.59 -17.52 -11.30
C ARG A 516 -8.39 -16.23 -11.40
N GLY A 517 -8.06 -15.38 -12.37
CA GLY A 517 -8.74 -14.12 -12.64
C GLY A 517 -10.22 -14.29 -13.00
N VAL A 518 -10.55 -15.33 -13.78
CA VAL A 518 -11.95 -15.68 -14.11
C VAL A 518 -12.70 -16.21 -12.90
N GLU A 519 -12.10 -17.11 -12.11
CA GLU A 519 -12.74 -17.64 -10.90
C GLU A 519 -12.99 -16.52 -9.87
N LEU A 520 -12.03 -15.61 -9.70
CA LEU A 520 -12.22 -14.42 -8.86
C LEU A 520 -13.32 -13.51 -9.41
N ALA A 521 -13.41 -13.31 -10.73
CA ALA A 521 -14.45 -12.47 -11.32
C ALA A 521 -15.87 -13.01 -11.12
N ASP A 522 -16.05 -14.33 -11.12
CA ASP A 522 -17.31 -14.99 -10.75
C ASP A 522 -17.62 -14.74 -9.26
N ARG A 523 -16.72 -15.16 -8.37
CA ARG A 523 -16.96 -15.14 -6.93
C ARG A 523 -17.13 -13.73 -6.35
N LEU A 524 -16.38 -12.76 -6.87
CA LEU A 524 -16.50 -11.34 -6.49
C LEU A 524 -17.70 -10.66 -7.18
N GLY A 525 -18.38 -11.32 -8.12
CA GLY A 525 -19.51 -10.74 -8.86
C GLY A 525 -19.12 -9.62 -9.82
N ILE A 526 -17.89 -9.64 -10.35
CA ILE A 526 -17.42 -8.65 -11.35
C ILE A 526 -18.13 -8.85 -12.69
N GLY A 527 -18.34 -10.12 -13.09
CA GLY A 527 -19.00 -10.47 -14.34
C GLY A 527 -18.08 -10.50 -15.57
N SER A 528 -16.86 -9.96 -15.45
CA SER A 528 -15.83 -9.99 -16.49
C SER A 528 -14.42 -10.10 -15.93
N HIS A 529 -13.53 -10.68 -16.72
CA HIS A 529 -12.09 -10.69 -16.50
C HIS A 529 -11.38 -10.35 -17.81
N ARG A 530 -10.43 -9.43 -17.77
CA ARG A 530 -9.67 -8.99 -18.94
C ARG A 530 -8.23 -9.48 -18.88
N VAL A 531 -7.81 -10.15 -19.95
CA VAL A 531 -6.43 -10.60 -20.17
C VAL A 531 -5.77 -9.69 -21.20
N GLN A 532 -4.68 -9.04 -20.78
CA GLN A 532 -3.86 -8.21 -21.65
C GLN A 532 -2.74 -9.03 -22.30
N LEU A 533 -2.59 -8.91 -23.63
CA LEU A 533 -1.50 -9.54 -24.37
C LEU A 533 -0.35 -8.55 -24.62
N ASP A 534 0.88 -8.99 -24.33
CA ASP A 534 2.09 -8.29 -24.81
C ASP A 534 2.29 -8.57 -26.30
N PHE A 535 1.84 -7.64 -27.15
CA PHE A 535 1.94 -7.78 -28.59
C PHE A 535 3.39 -7.88 -29.07
N GLY A 536 4.34 -7.19 -28.43
CA GLY A 536 5.75 -7.24 -28.77
C GLY A 536 6.40 -8.57 -28.43
N ALA A 537 5.99 -9.20 -27.34
CA ALA A 537 6.40 -10.56 -26.98
C ALA A 537 5.86 -11.59 -27.99
N LEU A 538 4.60 -11.44 -28.42
CA LEU A 538 3.98 -12.33 -29.41
C LEU A 538 4.53 -12.13 -30.84
N VAL A 539 4.82 -10.88 -31.23
CA VAL A 539 5.23 -10.49 -32.58
C VAL A 539 6.55 -9.70 -32.54
N PRO A 540 7.71 -10.38 -32.55
CA PRO A 540 9.02 -9.72 -32.41
C PRO A 540 9.41 -8.77 -33.56
N ASP A 541 8.80 -8.91 -34.76
CA ASP A 541 8.98 -8.00 -35.89
C ASP A 541 7.61 -7.49 -36.40
N PRO A 542 7.00 -6.50 -35.71
CA PRO A 542 5.66 -6.01 -35.99
C PRO A 542 5.45 -5.47 -37.41
N ALA A 543 6.49 -4.91 -38.02
CA ALA A 543 6.44 -4.30 -39.35
C ALA A 543 6.60 -5.30 -40.51
N SER A 544 6.87 -6.57 -40.20
CA SER A 544 7.00 -7.62 -41.21
C SER A 544 5.66 -8.09 -41.77
N GLU A 545 5.69 -8.80 -42.91
CA GLU A 545 4.48 -9.40 -43.50
C GLU A 545 3.90 -10.44 -42.53
N PRO A 546 2.61 -10.34 -42.12
CA PRO A 546 2.02 -11.25 -41.14
C PRO A 546 2.15 -12.72 -41.52
N ASP A 547 2.70 -13.52 -40.61
CA ASP A 547 2.96 -14.96 -40.77
C ASP A 547 2.68 -15.71 -39.47
N ALA A 548 1.79 -16.71 -39.51
CA ALA A 548 1.40 -17.50 -38.35
C ALA A 548 2.60 -18.22 -37.70
N ASP A 549 3.60 -18.62 -38.49
CA ASP A 549 4.79 -19.32 -38.01
C ASP A 549 5.75 -18.38 -37.25
N ALA A 550 5.55 -17.05 -37.32
CA ALA A 550 6.37 -16.06 -36.65
C ALA A 550 5.84 -15.68 -35.24
N ILE A 551 4.60 -16.03 -34.90
CA ILE A 551 4.00 -15.72 -33.59
C ILE A 551 4.66 -16.57 -32.50
N GLN A 552 5.16 -15.91 -31.46
CA GLN A 552 5.75 -16.53 -30.28
C GLN A 552 4.66 -16.79 -29.23
N TRP A 553 3.98 -17.93 -29.31
CA TRP A 553 2.88 -18.26 -28.39
C TRP A 553 3.32 -18.44 -26.93
N GLU A 554 4.62 -18.67 -26.67
CA GLU A 554 5.17 -18.69 -25.30
C GLU A 554 5.10 -17.31 -24.60
N GLY A 555 4.80 -16.24 -25.34
CA GLY A 555 4.51 -14.92 -24.77
C GLY A 555 3.06 -14.76 -24.28
N LEU A 556 2.23 -15.80 -24.33
CA LEU A 556 0.88 -15.75 -23.76
C LEU A 556 0.92 -15.76 -22.22
N PRO A 557 0.02 -15.04 -21.55
CA PRO A 557 -0.07 -15.06 -20.08
C PRO A 557 -0.28 -16.49 -19.54
N GLY A 558 0.55 -16.88 -18.56
CA GLY A 558 0.54 -18.21 -17.94
C GLY A 558 1.22 -19.32 -18.76
N ALA A 559 1.85 -19.01 -19.90
CA ALA A 559 2.51 -20.02 -20.73
C ALA A 559 3.79 -20.61 -20.10
N ALA A 560 4.50 -19.84 -19.27
CA ALA A 560 5.76 -20.27 -18.65
C ALA A 560 5.57 -21.33 -17.55
N ASP A 561 4.38 -21.37 -16.94
CA ASP A 561 4.11 -22.13 -15.72
C ASP A 561 3.43 -23.49 -16.01
N ASP A 562 2.95 -23.71 -17.24
CA ASP A 562 2.23 -24.93 -17.65
C ASP A 562 3.08 -25.87 -18.53
N GLU A 563 3.93 -26.68 -17.89
CA GLU A 563 4.79 -27.66 -18.57
C GLU A 563 3.99 -28.73 -19.37
N ASP A 564 2.71 -28.96 -19.04
CA ASP A 564 1.90 -30.07 -19.56
C ASP A 564 0.83 -29.63 -20.59
N GLY A 565 0.31 -28.39 -20.53
CA GLY A 565 -0.72 -27.84 -21.42
C GLY A 565 -0.20 -27.02 -22.60
N GLY A 566 1.07 -26.61 -22.56
CA GLY A 566 1.70 -25.75 -23.57
C GLY A 566 1.15 -24.32 -23.53
N PRO A 567 1.51 -23.44 -24.50
CA PRO A 567 1.32 -21.99 -24.37
C PRO A 567 -0.13 -21.49 -24.26
N PHE A 568 -1.12 -22.37 -24.49
CA PHE A 568 -2.55 -22.04 -24.42
C PHE A 568 -3.27 -22.69 -23.23
N GLY A 569 -2.61 -23.53 -22.44
CA GLY A 569 -3.27 -24.37 -21.43
C GLY A 569 -4.09 -23.54 -20.45
N GLU A 570 -3.47 -22.50 -19.88
CA GLU A 570 -4.09 -21.56 -18.95
C GLU A 570 -5.29 -20.83 -19.57
N LEU A 571 -5.14 -20.26 -20.78
CA LEU A 571 -6.25 -19.58 -21.48
C LEU A 571 -7.41 -20.52 -21.84
N VAL A 572 -7.13 -21.80 -22.14
CA VAL A 572 -8.16 -22.81 -22.40
C VAL A 572 -8.93 -23.16 -21.13
N ALA A 573 -8.23 -23.24 -19.99
CA ALA A 573 -8.86 -23.46 -18.69
C ALA A 573 -9.74 -22.26 -18.30
N ALA A 574 -9.20 -21.04 -18.38
CA ALA A 574 -9.92 -19.80 -18.14
C ALA A 574 -11.18 -19.67 -19.02
N ALA A 575 -11.06 -19.94 -20.33
CA ALA A 575 -12.20 -19.89 -21.25
C ALA A 575 -13.25 -20.99 -21.00
N ARG A 576 -12.89 -22.09 -20.33
CA ARG A 576 -13.87 -23.07 -19.85
C ARG A 576 -14.59 -22.54 -18.62
N ALA A 577 -13.85 -22.14 -17.58
CA ALA A 577 -14.42 -21.58 -16.35
C ALA A 577 -15.38 -20.42 -16.67
N ALA A 578 -14.94 -19.49 -17.52
CA ALA A 578 -15.72 -18.32 -17.93
C ALA A 578 -17.08 -18.68 -18.56
N ARG A 579 -17.17 -19.80 -19.28
CA ARG A 579 -18.44 -20.27 -19.85
C ARG A 579 -19.31 -21.03 -18.86
N ASP A 580 -18.69 -21.74 -17.92
CA ASP A 580 -19.39 -22.52 -16.90
C ASP A 580 -20.01 -21.56 -15.86
N ASP A 581 -19.36 -20.42 -15.60
CA ASP A 581 -19.73 -19.44 -14.57
C ASP A 581 -20.28 -18.10 -15.12
N ASP A 582 -20.56 -18.02 -16.43
CA ASP A 582 -21.10 -16.82 -17.13
C ASP A 582 -20.25 -15.54 -17.01
N VAL A 583 -18.94 -15.68 -16.82
CA VAL A 583 -17.97 -14.58 -16.82
C VAL A 583 -17.57 -14.23 -18.27
N LYS A 584 -17.49 -12.94 -18.59
CA LYS A 584 -16.93 -12.49 -19.86
C LYS A 584 -15.41 -12.46 -19.77
N LEU A 585 -14.76 -13.45 -20.41
CA LEU A 585 -13.32 -13.42 -20.62
C LEU A 585 -13.01 -12.53 -21.84
N ILE A 586 -12.47 -11.35 -21.57
CA ILE A 586 -12.08 -10.34 -22.56
C ILE A 586 -10.59 -10.49 -22.85
N VAL A 587 -10.20 -10.51 -24.12
CA VAL A 587 -8.79 -10.54 -24.51
C VAL A 587 -8.44 -9.23 -25.23
N GLN A 588 -7.55 -8.46 -24.61
CA GLN A 588 -7.03 -7.23 -25.16
C GLN A 588 -5.73 -7.49 -25.91
N VAL A 589 -5.72 -7.16 -27.20
CA VAL A 589 -4.54 -7.31 -28.05
C VAL A 589 -3.73 -6.02 -27.98
N GLY A 590 -2.65 -6.05 -27.21
CA GLY A 590 -1.70 -4.96 -27.06
C GLY A 590 -1.88 -4.14 -25.78
N GLN A 591 -0.80 -3.50 -25.36
CA GLN A 591 -0.63 -2.82 -24.08
C GLN A 591 -0.11 -1.38 -24.22
N ASN A 592 -0.32 -0.77 -25.39
CA ASN A 592 0.20 0.56 -25.73
C ASN A 592 1.73 0.65 -25.82
N SER A 593 2.37 -0.34 -26.44
CA SER A 593 3.83 -0.36 -26.63
C SER A 593 4.26 0.17 -28.01
N GLU A 594 5.58 0.28 -28.22
CA GLU A 594 6.15 0.64 -29.53
C GLU A 594 5.82 -0.39 -30.62
N ALA A 595 5.51 -1.64 -30.25
CA ALA A 595 5.26 -2.72 -31.20
C ALA A 595 3.92 -2.54 -31.95
N GLU A 596 2.85 -2.18 -31.24
CA GLU A 596 1.53 -1.93 -31.80
C GLU A 596 1.59 -0.70 -32.72
N LEU A 597 2.30 0.35 -32.31
CA LEU A 597 2.54 1.54 -33.13
C LEU A 597 3.30 1.19 -34.42
N ALA A 598 4.36 0.40 -34.32
CA ALA A 598 5.10 -0.05 -35.50
C ALA A 598 4.24 -0.87 -36.47
N ALA A 599 3.36 -1.75 -35.96
CA ALA A 599 2.43 -2.52 -36.79
C ALA A 599 1.37 -1.64 -37.46
N ALA A 600 0.81 -0.67 -36.74
CA ALA A 600 -0.16 0.28 -37.28
C ALA A 600 0.47 1.17 -38.36
N GLU A 601 1.65 1.74 -38.12
CA GLU A 601 2.38 2.55 -39.09
C GLU A 601 2.79 1.77 -40.35
N ALA A 602 3.15 0.49 -40.19
CA ALA A 602 3.48 -0.39 -41.30
C ALA A 602 2.24 -0.90 -42.08
N GLY A 603 1.03 -0.74 -41.52
CA GLY A 603 -0.21 -1.29 -42.07
C GLY A 603 -0.31 -2.80 -41.96
N THR A 604 0.43 -3.41 -41.03
CA THR A 604 0.48 -4.86 -40.77
C THR A 604 -0.42 -5.28 -39.61
N TRP A 605 -0.86 -4.33 -38.78
CA TRP A 605 -1.74 -4.53 -37.61
C TRP A 605 -2.88 -5.53 -37.86
N GLY A 606 -3.80 -5.23 -38.78
CA GLY A 606 -4.97 -6.07 -39.01
C GLY A 606 -4.63 -7.52 -39.42
N GLY A 607 -3.52 -7.74 -40.13
CA GLY A 607 -3.10 -9.10 -40.49
C GLY A 607 -2.52 -9.87 -39.31
N TRP A 608 -1.77 -9.20 -38.42
CA TRP A 608 -1.34 -9.82 -37.16
C TRP A 608 -2.51 -10.09 -36.22
N SER A 609 -3.44 -9.14 -36.09
CA SER A 609 -4.67 -9.32 -35.31
C SER A 609 -5.50 -10.50 -35.83
N GLU A 610 -5.64 -10.69 -37.15
CA GLU A 610 -6.37 -11.83 -37.72
C GLU A 610 -5.73 -13.17 -37.28
N LEU A 611 -4.40 -13.26 -37.34
CA LEU A 611 -3.68 -14.48 -36.96
C LEU A 611 -3.76 -14.75 -35.44
N ILE A 612 -3.65 -13.70 -34.62
CA ILE A 612 -3.73 -13.81 -33.17
C ILE A 612 -5.14 -14.22 -32.74
N VAL A 613 -6.18 -13.50 -33.19
CA VAL A 613 -7.57 -13.78 -32.87
C VAL A 613 -7.97 -15.17 -33.35
N ALA A 614 -7.66 -15.53 -34.60
CA ALA A 614 -7.94 -16.88 -35.11
C ALA A 614 -7.21 -17.98 -34.32
N GLY A 615 -5.94 -17.76 -33.98
CA GLY A 615 -5.13 -18.70 -33.23
C GLY A 615 -5.70 -19.00 -31.84
N ILE A 616 -6.11 -17.96 -31.12
CA ILE A 616 -6.71 -18.09 -29.79
C ILE A 616 -8.14 -18.63 -29.89
N SER A 617 -9.03 -18.01 -30.68
CA SER A 617 -10.45 -18.42 -30.79
C SER A 617 -10.62 -19.87 -31.23
N GLU A 618 -9.80 -20.40 -32.15
CA GLU A 618 -9.88 -21.80 -32.58
C GLU A 618 -9.66 -22.78 -31.41
N ARG A 619 -8.87 -22.39 -30.40
CA ARG A 619 -8.47 -23.24 -29.27
C ARG A 619 -9.33 -23.03 -28.03
N THR A 620 -9.71 -21.79 -27.75
CA THR A 620 -10.38 -21.40 -26.51
C THR A 620 -11.89 -21.19 -26.68
N GLY A 621 -12.32 -20.73 -27.85
CA GLY A 621 -13.68 -20.26 -28.10
C GLY A 621 -14.01 -18.89 -27.48
N ILE A 622 -12.99 -18.09 -27.14
CA ILE A 622 -13.15 -16.70 -26.68
C ILE A 622 -13.72 -15.83 -27.80
N ARG A 623 -14.66 -14.95 -27.42
CA ARG A 623 -15.37 -14.06 -28.35
C ARG A 623 -15.31 -12.57 -28.03
N TYR A 624 -14.85 -12.16 -26.85
CA TYR A 624 -14.78 -10.74 -26.47
C TYR A 624 -13.37 -10.22 -26.68
N TRP A 625 -13.23 -9.17 -27.48
CA TRP A 625 -11.94 -8.68 -27.96
C TRP A 625 -11.82 -7.18 -27.85
N GLU A 626 -10.68 -6.72 -27.33
CA GLU A 626 -10.33 -5.30 -27.25
C GLU A 626 -9.11 -5.03 -28.13
N PRO A 627 -9.16 -4.08 -29.07
CA PRO A 627 -7.99 -3.59 -29.77
C PRO A 627 -7.32 -2.51 -28.94
N TRP A 628 -6.10 -2.80 -28.46
CA TRP A 628 -5.15 -1.82 -27.91
C TRP A 628 -5.62 -1.12 -26.62
N ASN A 629 -4.76 -1.08 -25.59
CA ASN A 629 -4.98 -0.31 -24.36
C ASN A 629 -4.82 1.21 -24.54
N GLU A 630 -5.80 2.02 -24.14
CA GLU A 630 -5.65 3.49 -23.99
C GLU A 630 -4.98 4.19 -25.20
N PRO A 631 -5.51 3.99 -26.42
CA PRO A 631 -4.89 4.49 -27.64
C PRO A 631 -4.78 6.02 -27.67
N ASN A 632 -5.60 6.74 -26.90
CA ASN A 632 -5.57 8.20 -26.78
C ASN A 632 -4.26 8.75 -26.18
N LEU A 633 -3.41 7.90 -25.58
CA LEU A 633 -2.07 8.28 -25.14
C LEU A 633 -1.03 8.28 -26.27
N ALA A 634 -1.27 7.55 -27.37
CA ALA A 634 -0.28 7.33 -28.44
C ALA A 634 -0.71 7.84 -29.81
N ILE A 635 -2.01 7.77 -30.15
CA ILE A 635 -2.53 8.06 -31.49
C ILE A 635 -3.83 8.87 -31.42
N GLY A 636 -4.03 9.80 -32.37
CA GLY A 636 -5.26 10.58 -32.47
C GLY A 636 -6.45 9.73 -32.94
N GLY A 637 -7.66 10.06 -32.50
CA GLY A 637 -8.83 9.19 -32.67
C GLY A 637 -9.18 8.90 -34.12
N GLY A 638 -9.03 9.88 -35.00
CA GLY A 638 -9.28 9.68 -36.43
C GLY A 638 -8.29 8.73 -37.12
N ASP A 639 -7.04 8.66 -36.64
CA ASP A 639 -6.03 7.76 -37.19
C ASP A 639 -6.15 6.35 -36.57
N TYR A 640 -6.50 6.26 -35.28
CA TYR A 640 -6.86 5.00 -34.63
C TYR A 640 -8.03 4.30 -35.34
N ALA A 641 -9.14 5.02 -35.57
CA ALA A 641 -10.32 4.45 -36.21
C ALA A 641 -10.01 3.79 -37.57
N ARG A 642 -9.12 4.40 -38.36
CA ARG A 642 -8.77 3.91 -39.71
C ARG A 642 -7.65 2.88 -39.72
N GLY A 643 -6.66 3.06 -38.85
CA GLY A 643 -5.41 2.27 -38.85
C GLY A 643 -5.45 1.07 -37.92
N VAL A 644 -6.33 1.08 -36.91
CA VAL A 644 -6.36 0.10 -35.81
C VAL A 644 -7.74 -0.54 -35.70
N ALA A 645 -8.77 0.24 -35.38
CA ALA A 645 -10.14 -0.25 -35.12
C ALA A 645 -10.72 -1.03 -36.31
N ALA A 646 -10.91 -0.35 -37.46
CA ALA A 646 -11.51 -0.99 -38.63
C ALA A 646 -10.75 -2.24 -39.13
N PRO A 647 -9.39 -2.26 -39.20
CA PRO A 647 -8.65 -3.48 -39.50
C PRO A 647 -8.79 -4.59 -38.45
N PHE A 648 -8.84 -4.24 -37.16
CA PHE A 648 -8.98 -5.22 -36.08
C PHE A 648 -10.36 -5.86 -36.10
N GLN A 649 -11.43 -5.07 -36.22
CA GLN A 649 -12.78 -5.60 -36.25
C GLN A 649 -12.99 -6.53 -37.45
N ALA A 650 -12.52 -6.12 -38.64
CA ALA A 650 -12.57 -6.97 -39.83
C ALA A 650 -11.82 -8.30 -39.63
N ALA A 651 -10.69 -8.27 -38.92
CA ALA A 651 -9.90 -9.44 -38.58
C ALA A 651 -10.63 -10.35 -37.56
N ALA A 652 -11.18 -9.78 -36.50
CA ALA A 652 -11.90 -10.51 -35.47
C ALA A 652 -13.13 -11.21 -36.05
N HIS A 653 -13.97 -10.51 -36.83
CA HIS A 653 -15.15 -11.11 -37.47
C HIS A 653 -14.83 -12.08 -38.60
N ALA A 654 -13.65 -11.96 -39.24
CA ALA A 654 -13.18 -12.94 -40.21
C ALA A 654 -12.79 -14.26 -39.53
N ALA A 655 -12.16 -14.19 -38.35
CA ALA A 655 -11.78 -15.33 -37.54
C ALA A 655 -13.00 -15.98 -36.84
N ASP A 656 -13.85 -15.16 -36.22
CA ASP A 656 -15.07 -15.56 -35.54
C ASP A 656 -16.22 -14.57 -35.82
N PRO A 657 -17.23 -14.94 -36.64
CA PRO A 657 -18.38 -14.09 -36.92
C PRO A 657 -19.28 -13.77 -35.71
N GLU A 658 -19.08 -14.44 -34.56
CA GLU A 658 -19.77 -14.14 -33.30
C GLU A 658 -18.90 -13.31 -32.33
N ALA A 659 -17.71 -12.88 -32.75
CA ALA A 659 -16.87 -12.00 -31.94
C ALA A 659 -17.56 -10.66 -31.66
N VAL A 660 -17.34 -10.15 -30.45
CA VAL A 660 -17.77 -8.85 -29.96
C VAL A 660 -16.51 -8.01 -29.77
N VAL A 661 -16.39 -6.93 -30.54
CA VAL A 661 -15.25 -6.02 -30.50
C VAL A 661 -15.61 -4.77 -29.69
N ILE A 662 -14.80 -4.52 -28.66
CA ILE A 662 -14.96 -3.41 -27.73
C ILE A 662 -13.95 -2.33 -28.09
N GLU A 663 -14.42 -1.24 -28.68
CA GLU A 663 -13.59 -0.21 -29.30
C GLU A 663 -13.41 1.01 -28.38
N GLY A 664 -12.26 1.67 -28.49
CA GLY A 664 -11.97 2.93 -27.81
C GLY A 664 -11.05 2.80 -26.61
N ASN A 665 -11.44 1.99 -25.62
CA ASN A 665 -10.70 1.67 -24.38
C ASN A 665 -9.85 2.85 -23.86
N THR A 666 -10.41 4.05 -23.86
CA THR A 666 -9.64 5.29 -23.68
C THR A 666 -9.35 5.54 -22.21
N LEU A 667 -8.16 6.04 -21.89
CA LEU A 667 -7.89 6.61 -20.56
C LEU A 667 -8.80 7.83 -20.36
N GLY A 668 -9.73 7.72 -19.43
CA GLY A 668 -10.80 8.69 -19.21
C GLY A 668 -11.76 8.83 -20.40
N PHE A 669 -12.70 9.77 -20.30
CA PHE A 669 -13.67 10.04 -21.36
C PHE A 669 -13.09 10.69 -22.64
N ALA A 670 -11.83 11.11 -22.62
CA ALA A 670 -11.06 11.60 -23.77
C ALA A 670 -11.86 12.51 -24.73
N GLY A 671 -12.45 13.59 -24.20
CA GLY A 671 -13.45 14.41 -24.91
C GLY A 671 -13.01 15.05 -26.25
N ASP A 672 -11.71 15.21 -26.49
CA ASP A 672 -11.17 15.68 -27.78
C ASP A 672 -10.86 14.54 -28.76
N TRP A 673 -10.62 13.32 -28.28
CA TRP A 673 -10.22 12.17 -29.09
C TRP A 673 -11.41 11.50 -29.76
N TRP A 674 -12.48 11.27 -29.00
CA TRP A 674 -13.69 10.61 -29.47
C TRP A 674 -14.39 11.31 -30.64
N PRO A 675 -14.53 12.65 -30.67
CA PRO A 675 -15.09 13.33 -31.83
C PRO A 675 -14.32 13.04 -33.13
N GLU A 676 -12.99 12.96 -33.08
CA GLU A 676 -12.18 12.62 -34.25
C GLU A 676 -12.37 11.17 -34.70
N ALA A 677 -12.50 10.23 -33.74
CA ALA A 677 -12.74 8.81 -34.01
C ALA A 677 -14.14 8.58 -34.61
N VAL A 678 -15.18 9.22 -34.04
CA VAL A 678 -16.56 9.18 -34.54
C VAL A 678 -16.63 9.76 -35.96
N ASP A 679 -16.02 10.91 -36.22
CA ASP A 679 -15.96 11.52 -37.55
C ASP A 679 -15.22 10.63 -38.57
N ALA A 680 -14.31 9.78 -38.10
CA ALA A 680 -13.57 8.83 -38.92
C ALA A 680 -14.30 7.50 -39.14
N GLY A 681 -15.43 7.27 -38.46
CA GLY A 681 -16.30 6.11 -38.66
C GLY A 681 -16.19 5.01 -37.61
N ILE A 682 -15.54 5.22 -36.46
CA ILE A 682 -15.38 4.16 -35.45
C ILE A 682 -16.70 3.48 -35.04
N CYS A 683 -17.82 4.22 -35.05
CA CYS A 683 -19.13 3.68 -34.69
C CYS A 683 -19.68 2.66 -35.70
N ASP A 684 -19.21 2.69 -36.96
CA ASP A 684 -19.59 1.68 -37.95
C ASP A 684 -18.89 0.34 -37.65
N ASP A 685 -17.80 0.37 -36.87
CA ASP A 685 -16.89 -0.74 -36.61
C ASP A 685 -16.90 -1.21 -35.14
N ALA A 686 -17.67 -0.58 -34.24
CA ALA A 686 -17.75 -0.96 -32.84
C ALA A 686 -18.98 -1.83 -32.55
N ASP A 687 -18.81 -2.96 -31.85
CA ASP A 687 -19.94 -3.70 -31.26
C ASP A 687 -20.30 -3.13 -29.87
N VAL A 688 -19.28 -2.63 -29.17
CA VAL A 688 -19.34 -2.02 -27.84
C VAL A 688 -18.37 -0.83 -27.80
N VAL A 689 -18.73 0.21 -27.05
CA VAL A 689 -17.81 1.31 -26.71
C VAL A 689 -17.18 1.01 -25.35
N GLY A 690 -15.85 0.95 -25.29
CA GLY A 690 -15.08 0.79 -24.05
C GLY A 690 -14.44 2.11 -23.59
N VAL A 691 -14.35 2.32 -22.29
CA VAL A 691 -13.73 3.50 -21.67
C VAL A 691 -13.18 3.17 -20.28
N HIS A 692 -12.11 3.87 -19.87
CA HIS A 692 -11.49 3.74 -18.55
C HIS A 692 -11.74 5.00 -17.69
N PRO A 693 -12.95 5.22 -17.15
CA PRO A 693 -13.35 6.47 -16.51
C PRO A 693 -12.80 6.62 -15.09
N TYR A 694 -11.49 6.48 -14.93
CA TYR A 694 -10.80 6.81 -13.69
C TYR A 694 -11.08 8.25 -13.25
N THR A 695 -11.41 8.39 -11.98
CA THR A 695 -11.52 9.69 -11.31
C THR A 695 -10.13 10.24 -11.00
N GLY A 696 -9.92 11.54 -11.19
CA GLY A 696 -8.68 12.20 -10.77
C GLY A 696 -8.44 12.09 -9.27
N TRP A 697 -7.17 12.08 -8.84
CA TRP A 697 -6.78 12.08 -7.42
C TRP A 697 -7.41 10.99 -6.55
N TYR A 698 -7.80 9.85 -7.14
CA TYR A 698 -8.48 8.74 -6.47
C TYR A 698 -9.79 9.14 -5.76
N ARG A 699 -10.48 10.16 -6.29
CA ARG A 699 -11.75 10.67 -5.75
C ARG A 699 -12.89 9.67 -5.95
N SER A 700 -14.00 9.89 -5.24
CA SER A 700 -15.24 9.19 -5.55
C SER A 700 -15.85 9.67 -6.87
N TRP A 701 -16.77 8.87 -7.44
CA TRP A 701 -17.51 9.22 -8.66
C TRP A 701 -18.27 10.55 -8.51
N GLU A 702 -18.86 10.76 -7.33
CA GLU A 702 -19.57 11.98 -6.97
C GLU A 702 -18.62 13.16 -6.88
N GLU A 703 -17.52 13.01 -6.13
CA GLU A 703 -16.57 14.10 -5.89
C GLU A 703 -15.90 14.60 -7.18
N GLU A 704 -15.64 13.71 -8.14
CA GLU A 704 -15.14 14.09 -9.46
C GLU A 704 -16.16 14.95 -10.25
N GLY A 705 -17.42 14.92 -9.84
CA GLY A 705 -18.53 15.63 -10.48
C GLY A 705 -19.30 14.77 -11.48
N PHE A 706 -18.95 13.49 -11.64
CA PHE A 706 -19.58 12.61 -12.64
C PHE A 706 -20.98 12.15 -12.25
N ALA A 707 -21.43 12.42 -11.01
CA ALA A 707 -22.80 12.18 -10.56
C ALA A 707 -23.79 13.31 -10.93
N ALA A 708 -23.32 14.44 -11.47
CA ALA A 708 -24.16 15.56 -11.83
C ALA A 708 -24.85 15.37 -13.19
N ASP A 709 -26.11 15.81 -13.29
CA ASP A 709 -26.89 15.78 -14.55
C ASP A 709 -26.10 16.42 -15.70
N GLY A 710 -25.85 15.65 -16.76
CA GLY A 710 -25.13 16.14 -17.94
C GLY A 710 -23.60 16.08 -17.87
N ASP A 711 -23.02 15.58 -16.77
CA ASP A 711 -21.59 15.30 -16.62
C ASP A 711 -21.29 13.79 -16.75
N GLY A 712 -20.03 13.39 -16.58
CA GLY A 712 -19.63 11.97 -16.62
C GLY A 712 -20.08 11.25 -17.90
N TYR A 713 -20.84 10.16 -17.73
CA TYR A 713 -21.35 9.37 -18.85
C TYR A 713 -22.39 10.09 -19.71
N ASP A 714 -23.16 11.04 -19.17
CA ASP A 714 -24.08 11.86 -19.97
C ASP A 714 -23.31 12.74 -20.97
N ALA A 715 -22.28 13.45 -20.49
CA ALA A 715 -21.39 14.24 -21.33
C ALA A 715 -20.67 13.37 -22.37
N PHE A 716 -20.29 12.15 -21.97
CA PHE A 716 -19.63 11.22 -22.87
C PHE A 716 -20.57 10.75 -23.98
N ARG A 717 -21.82 10.37 -23.68
CA ARG A 717 -22.83 10.03 -24.69
C ARG A 717 -23.11 11.19 -25.64
N GLU A 718 -23.15 12.42 -25.14
CA GLU A 718 -23.27 13.61 -26.00
C GLU A 718 -22.08 13.73 -26.96
N THR A 719 -20.87 13.46 -26.47
CA THR A 719 -19.63 13.48 -27.26
C THR A 719 -19.63 12.41 -28.36
N LEU A 720 -20.13 11.21 -28.05
CA LEU A 720 -20.26 10.10 -29.00
C LEU A 720 -21.32 10.35 -30.09
N GLY A 721 -22.35 11.14 -29.78
CA GLY A 721 -23.48 11.44 -30.67
C GLY A 721 -24.35 10.21 -31.00
N ASP A 722 -25.36 10.41 -31.86
CA ASP A 722 -26.38 9.38 -32.16
C ASP A 722 -25.81 8.07 -32.76
N GLY A 723 -24.60 8.08 -33.33
CA GLY A 723 -24.00 6.90 -33.97
C GLY A 723 -23.50 5.89 -32.95
N CYS A 724 -22.55 6.31 -32.11
CA CYS A 724 -21.97 5.46 -31.07
C CYS A 724 -22.86 5.42 -29.80
N GLY A 725 -23.67 6.45 -29.54
CA GLY A 725 -24.48 6.56 -28.33
C GLY A 725 -25.64 5.54 -28.22
N GLU A 726 -25.94 4.79 -29.28
CA GLU A 726 -26.88 3.65 -29.24
C GLU A 726 -26.20 2.30 -28.97
N LEU A 727 -24.86 2.24 -29.01
CA LEU A 727 -24.10 1.03 -28.71
C LEU A 727 -24.04 0.79 -27.19
N PRO A 728 -23.90 -0.48 -26.76
CA PRO A 728 -23.52 -0.80 -25.39
C PRO A 728 -22.27 -0.05 -24.97
N LEU A 729 -22.27 0.46 -23.73
CA LEU A 729 -21.15 1.17 -23.13
C LEU A 729 -20.61 0.35 -21.96
N TRP A 730 -19.33 0.01 -22.01
CA TRP A 730 -18.64 -0.78 -21.00
C TRP A 730 -17.57 0.06 -20.30
N ASP A 731 -17.51 -0.08 -18.98
CA ASP A 731 -16.41 0.39 -18.15
C ASP A 731 -15.35 -0.72 -18.16
N THR A 732 -14.44 -0.68 -19.13
CA THR A 732 -13.48 -1.77 -19.38
C THR A 732 -12.28 -1.71 -18.43
N GLU A 733 -12.17 -0.61 -17.66
CA GLU A 733 -11.19 -0.46 -16.60
C GLU A 733 -11.54 0.72 -15.67
N THR A 734 -11.86 0.43 -14.43
CA THR A 734 -11.83 1.44 -13.35
C THR A 734 -11.54 0.74 -12.04
N GLY A 735 -10.82 1.40 -11.15
CA GLY A 735 -10.61 0.99 -9.78
C GLY A 735 -10.13 2.13 -8.91
N TRP A 736 -9.84 1.85 -7.65
CA TRP A 736 -9.22 2.79 -6.71
C TRP A 736 -8.06 2.14 -5.99
N THR A 737 -7.06 2.93 -5.61
CA THR A 737 -5.97 2.44 -4.76
C THR A 737 -6.48 2.20 -3.34
N SER A 738 -5.82 1.32 -2.60
CA SER A 738 -6.11 1.01 -1.20
C SER A 738 -4.99 1.43 -0.25
N ASP A 739 -3.97 2.16 -0.72
CA ASP A 739 -2.78 2.46 0.08
C ASP A 739 -3.05 3.49 1.17
N GLY A 740 -2.79 3.05 2.40
CA GLY A 740 -2.95 3.82 3.61
C GLY A 740 -4.38 3.83 4.16
N PRO A 741 -4.56 4.21 5.45
CA PRO A 741 -5.78 3.97 6.19
C PRO A 741 -7.03 4.66 5.67
N ALA A 742 -6.92 5.78 4.93
CA ALA A 742 -8.11 6.41 4.34
C ALA A 742 -8.57 5.64 3.09
N ASN A 743 -7.64 5.32 2.18
CA ASN A 743 -7.95 4.65 0.91
C ASN A 743 -8.42 3.22 1.14
N TYR A 744 -7.79 2.50 2.07
CA TYR A 744 -8.15 1.12 2.39
C TYR A 744 -9.66 0.95 2.63
N TRP A 745 -10.26 1.82 3.46
CA TRP A 745 -11.69 1.78 3.73
C TRP A 745 -12.52 2.45 2.63
N ALA A 746 -12.07 3.59 2.10
CA ALA A 746 -12.80 4.33 1.07
C ALA A 746 -12.97 3.53 -0.24
N GLN A 747 -11.98 2.69 -0.59
CA GLN A 747 -12.04 1.79 -1.75
C GLN A 747 -13.31 0.91 -1.72
N GLY A 748 -13.69 0.41 -0.53
CA GLY A 748 -14.92 -0.35 -0.31
C GLY A 748 -16.18 0.43 -0.63
N ALA A 749 -16.30 1.63 -0.05
CA ALA A 749 -17.44 2.50 -0.26
C ALA A 749 -17.55 2.99 -1.72
N MET A 750 -16.42 3.33 -2.36
CA MET A 750 -16.41 3.79 -3.76
C MET A 750 -16.80 2.67 -4.72
N THR A 751 -16.29 1.45 -4.51
CA THR A 751 -16.64 0.26 -5.31
C THR A 751 -18.14 -0.06 -5.21
N ALA A 752 -18.70 -0.10 -4.00
CA ALA A 752 -20.12 -0.35 -3.80
C ALA A 752 -21.01 0.73 -4.44
N ARG A 753 -20.66 2.01 -4.27
CA ARG A 753 -21.38 3.14 -4.90
C ARG A 753 -21.28 3.09 -6.42
N LYS A 754 -20.12 2.74 -6.98
CA LYS A 754 -19.91 2.60 -8.42
C LYS A 754 -20.79 1.53 -9.05
N LEU A 755 -21.06 0.42 -8.36
CA LEU A 755 -22.04 -0.58 -8.82
C LEU A 755 -23.44 0.03 -8.99
N VAL A 756 -23.88 0.86 -8.04
CA VAL A 756 -25.18 1.56 -8.13
C VAL A 756 -25.17 2.62 -9.23
N TRP A 757 -24.10 3.40 -9.35
CA TRP A 757 -23.95 4.39 -10.42
C TRP A 757 -23.94 3.78 -11.80
N ASN A 758 -23.18 2.71 -12.03
CA ASN A 758 -23.16 2.00 -13.31
C ASN A 758 -24.58 1.52 -13.68
N ARG A 759 -25.39 1.07 -12.71
CA ARG A 759 -26.80 0.72 -12.97
C ARG A 759 -27.70 1.93 -13.25
N LEU A 760 -27.52 3.05 -12.53
CA LEU A 760 -28.24 4.31 -12.79
C LEU A 760 -27.93 4.86 -14.19
N GLU A 761 -26.66 4.75 -14.59
CA GLU A 761 -26.13 5.22 -15.86
C GLU A 761 -26.39 4.24 -17.01
N GLY A 762 -26.86 3.02 -16.75
CA GLY A 762 -27.08 2.02 -17.80
C GLY A 762 -25.78 1.54 -18.46
N ILE A 763 -24.75 1.33 -17.65
CA ILE A 763 -23.49 0.68 -18.03
C ILE A 763 -23.69 -0.84 -17.95
N ASP A 764 -23.42 -1.53 -19.05
CA ASP A 764 -23.77 -2.96 -19.21
C ASP A 764 -22.75 -3.89 -18.55
N GLU A 765 -21.48 -3.47 -18.50
CA GLU A 765 -20.37 -4.27 -17.99
C GLU A 765 -19.35 -3.38 -17.29
N TRP A 766 -18.79 -3.88 -16.19
CA TRP A 766 -17.65 -3.26 -15.53
C TRP A 766 -16.56 -4.29 -15.28
N THR A 767 -15.42 -4.10 -15.92
CA THR A 767 -14.20 -4.83 -15.59
C THR A 767 -13.42 -4.02 -14.56
N TYR A 768 -13.41 -4.50 -13.32
CA TYR A 768 -12.58 -3.89 -12.27
C TYR A 768 -11.10 -4.08 -12.61
N PHE A 769 -10.28 -3.04 -12.42
CA PHE A 769 -8.88 -3.00 -12.89
C PHE A 769 -8.04 -4.21 -12.47
N PHE A 770 -8.05 -4.55 -11.17
CA PHE A 770 -7.39 -5.74 -10.64
C PHE A 770 -8.30 -6.49 -9.67
N SER A 771 -8.68 -7.73 -10.00
CA SER A 771 -9.34 -8.61 -9.03
C SER A 771 -8.38 -9.02 -7.92
N GLU A 772 -7.12 -9.28 -8.27
CA GLU A 772 -6.05 -9.61 -7.33
C GLU A 772 -4.72 -8.99 -7.78
N GLY A 773 -3.86 -8.64 -6.82
CA GLY A 773 -2.50 -8.18 -7.08
C GLY A 773 -1.79 -7.74 -5.80
N ALA A 774 -0.45 -7.70 -5.83
CA ALA A 774 0.38 -7.22 -4.71
C ALA A 774 0.78 -5.74 -4.84
N TRP A 775 0.88 -5.25 -6.08
CA TRP A 775 1.15 -3.87 -6.46
C TRP A 775 0.50 -3.60 -7.84
N GLY A 776 0.44 -2.33 -8.22
CA GLY A 776 0.01 -1.85 -9.53
C GLY A 776 0.77 -0.58 -9.89
N GLU A 777 0.19 0.30 -10.70
CA GLU A 777 0.91 1.47 -11.21
C GLU A 777 1.55 2.32 -10.09
N ALA A 778 2.83 2.70 -10.29
CA ALA A 778 3.64 3.45 -9.32
C ALA A 778 3.80 2.79 -7.93
N GLY A 779 3.65 1.46 -7.81
CA GLY A 779 3.79 0.73 -6.55
C GLY A 779 2.55 0.80 -5.65
N LEU A 780 1.43 1.32 -6.17
CA LEU A 780 0.16 1.43 -5.45
C LEU A 780 -0.71 0.21 -5.69
N SER A 781 -1.45 -0.22 -4.68
CA SER A 781 -2.29 -1.41 -4.75
C SER A 781 -3.73 -1.07 -5.09
N TRP A 782 -4.17 -1.52 -6.26
CA TRP A 782 -5.50 -1.28 -6.82
C TRP A 782 -6.47 -2.45 -6.63
N SER A 783 -5.93 -3.61 -6.26
CA SER A 783 -6.62 -4.90 -6.27
C SER A 783 -7.80 -4.98 -5.29
N LEU A 784 -8.75 -5.87 -5.57
CA LEU A 784 -9.83 -6.26 -4.64
C LEU A 784 -9.35 -7.30 -3.62
N VAL A 785 -8.39 -8.14 -4.00
CA VAL A 785 -7.68 -9.10 -3.15
C VAL A 785 -6.20 -8.75 -3.17
N GLN A 786 -5.61 -8.53 -2.00
CA GLN A 786 -4.16 -8.42 -1.87
C GLN A 786 -3.56 -9.82 -2.01
N ALA A 787 -2.78 -10.04 -3.07
CA ALA A 787 -2.24 -11.35 -3.42
C ALA A 787 -1.52 -12.01 -2.22
N TRP A 788 -1.81 -13.29 -1.99
CA TRP A 788 -1.31 -14.11 -0.87
C TRP A 788 -1.57 -13.56 0.54
N SER A 789 -2.47 -12.58 0.69
CA SER A 789 -2.51 -11.78 1.92
C SER A 789 -3.92 -11.64 2.47
N TYR A 790 -4.79 -10.86 1.81
CA TYR A 790 -6.16 -10.65 2.27
C TYR A 790 -7.17 -10.23 1.21
N VAL A 791 -8.44 -10.58 1.42
CA VAL A 791 -9.56 -9.89 0.78
C VAL A 791 -9.70 -8.47 1.36
N LYS A 792 -9.71 -7.46 0.49
CA LYS A 792 -9.84 -6.04 0.90
C LYS A 792 -11.30 -5.63 1.10
N PRO A 793 -11.58 -4.48 1.75
CA PRO A 793 -12.91 -3.92 1.87
C PRO A 793 -13.62 -3.81 0.51
N ALA A 794 -12.90 -3.41 -0.55
CA ALA A 794 -13.46 -3.36 -1.89
C ALA A 794 -13.86 -4.73 -2.44
N GLY A 795 -13.05 -5.78 -2.24
CA GLY A 795 -13.42 -7.13 -2.69
C GLY A 795 -14.67 -7.65 -1.99
N LEU A 796 -14.75 -7.49 -0.67
CA LEU A 796 -15.94 -7.90 0.09
C LEU A 796 -17.17 -7.07 -0.31
N ALA A 797 -17.02 -5.75 -0.46
CA ALA A 797 -18.11 -4.86 -0.88
C ALA A 797 -18.60 -5.19 -2.30
N MET A 798 -17.67 -5.48 -3.23
CA MET A 798 -17.97 -5.90 -4.59
C MET A 798 -18.83 -7.16 -4.58
N ALA A 799 -18.40 -8.20 -3.88
CA ALA A 799 -19.10 -9.48 -3.80
C ALA A 799 -20.50 -9.34 -3.19
N ALA A 800 -20.59 -8.71 -2.02
CA ALA A 800 -21.85 -8.57 -1.29
C ALA A 800 -22.85 -7.66 -2.02
N THR A 801 -22.39 -6.54 -2.57
CA THR A 801 -23.26 -5.59 -3.29
C THR A 801 -23.70 -6.16 -4.63
N SER A 802 -22.82 -6.82 -5.38
CA SER A 802 -23.19 -7.47 -6.66
C SER A 802 -24.22 -8.56 -6.46
N ALA A 803 -24.06 -9.44 -5.46
CA ALA A 803 -25.05 -10.46 -5.12
C ALA A 803 -26.40 -9.87 -4.68
N LEU A 804 -26.39 -8.70 -4.01
CA LEU A 804 -27.63 -8.02 -3.64
C LEU A 804 -28.36 -7.43 -4.86
N LEU A 805 -27.61 -7.04 -5.89
CA LEU A 805 -28.10 -6.36 -7.10
C LEU A 805 -28.32 -7.27 -8.32
N GLU A 806 -27.93 -8.55 -8.27
CA GLU A 806 -27.94 -9.49 -9.41
C GLU A 806 -29.27 -9.47 -10.17
N ASP A 807 -30.39 -9.66 -9.46
CA ASP A 807 -31.75 -9.66 -10.01
C ASP A 807 -32.46 -8.29 -9.94
N ALA A 808 -31.78 -7.26 -9.46
CA ALA A 808 -32.38 -5.96 -9.26
C ALA A 808 -32.57 -5.25 -10.63
N PRO A 809 -33.77 -4.72 -10.94
CA PRO A 809 -33.99 -3.97 -12.17
C PRO A 809 -33.22 -2.64 -12.14
N ALA A 810 -33.14 -1.97 -13.28
CA ALA A 810 -32.52 -0.64 -13.35
C ALA A 810 -33.13 0.32 -12.30
N PRO A 811 -32.30 0.99 -11.49
CA PRO A 811 -32.77 1.86 -10.43
C PRO A 811 -33.26 3.22 -10.95
N THR A 812 -33.94 3.96 -10.09
CA THR A 812 -34.24 5.39 -10.31
C THR A 812 -33.72 6.22 -9.15
N GLN A 813 -33.07 7.34 -9.44
CA GLN A 813 -32.57 8.25 -8.42
C GLN A 813 -33.73 8.94 -7.68
N LEU A 814 -33.58 9.11 -6.36
CA LEU A 814 -34.55 9.71 -5.48
C LEU A 814 -34.04 11.04 -4.91
N ASP A 815 -34.94 12.03 -4.81
CA ASP A 815 -34.68 13.25 -4.03
C ASP A 815 -34.94 13.00 -2.55
N THR A 816 -33.87 13.07 -1.75
CA THR A 816 -33.90 12.86 -0.30
C THR A 816 -34.28 14.13 0.46
N GLY A 817 -34.12 15.31 -0.16
CA GLY A 817 -34.19 16.61 0.51
C GLY A 817 -33.11 16.84 1.58
N ILE A 818 -32.11 15.95 1.67
CA ILE A 818 -30.95 16.07 2.56
C ILE A 818 -29.76 16.50 1.69
N PRO A 819 -29.08 17.63 1.98
CA PRO A 819 -27.89 18.02 1.24
C PRO A 819 -26.81 16.93 1.28
N PHE A 820 -26.12 16.71 0.15
CA PHE A 820 -25.01 15.76 0.00
C PHE A 820 -25.38 14.29 0.21
N VAL A 821 -26.66 13.93 0.05
CA VAL A 821 -27.16 12.56 0.23
C VAL A 821 -27.87 12.09 -1.04
N TYR A 822 -27.45 10.92 -1.51
CA TYR A 822 -28.01 10.23 -2.65
C TYR A 822 -28.88 9.07 -2.21
N ALA A 823 -29.89 8.76 -3.01
CA ALA A 823 -30.65 7.53 -2.87
C ALA A 823 -31.14 7.05 -4.24
N ALA A 824 -31.29 5.74 -4.37
CA ALA A 824 -31.77 5.08 -5.57
C ALA A 824 -32.75 3.96 -5.22
N GLU A 825 -33.87 3.89 -5.94
CA GLU A 825 -34.90 2.86 -5.78
C GLU A 825 -34.75 1.79 -6.85
N PHE A 826 -34.61 0.53 -6.42
CA PHE A 826 -34.70 -0.66 -7.23
C PHE A 826 -36.11 -1.26 -7.06
N GLY A 827 -36.86 -1.37 -8.15
CA GLY A 827 -38.17 -2.03 -8.14
C GLY A 827 -38.07 -3.56 -8.14
N GLY A 828 -39.13 -4.24 -8.60
CA GLY A 828 -39.12 -5.69 -8.83
C GLY A 828 -39.83 -6.50 -7.73
N GLU A 829 -39.49 -7.79 -7.62
CA GLU A 829 -40.11 -8.71 -6.64
C GLU A 829 -39.56 -8.49 -5.21
N ARG A 830 -38.37 -7.89 -5.09
CA ARG A 830 -37.76 -7.48 -3.83
C ARG A 830 -37.31 -6.02 -3.95
N PRO A 831 -38.20 -5.05 -3.71
CA PRO A 831 -37.84 -3.64 -3.78
C PRO A 831 -36.73 -3.31 -2.76
N LEU A 832 -35.73 -2.56 -3.21
CA LEU A 832 -34.63 -2.08 -2.37
C LEU A 832 -34.46 -0.58 -2.56
N THR A 833 -34.12 0.14 -1.48
CA THR A 833 -33.68 1.54 -1.58
C THR A 833 -32.24 1.65 -1.13
N ALA A 834 -31.33 1.92 -2.06
CA ALA A 834 -29.95 2.26 -1.77
C ALA A 834 -29.83 3.71 -1.32
N PHE A 835 -28.96 4.03 -0.37
CA PHE A 835 -28.68 5.39 0.08
C PHE A 835 -27.26 5.53 0.64
N TRP A 836 -26.67 6.70 0.41
CA TRP A 836 -25.31 7.06 0.84
C TRP A 836 -25.14 8.59 0.77
N SER A 837 -23.96 9.09 1.08
CA SER A 837 -23.62 10.52 1.03
C SER A 837 -22.24 10.77 0.43
N ASP A 838 -21.91 12.04 0.22
CA ASP A 838 -20.56 12.53 -0.10
C ASP A 838 -19.61 12.47 1.11
N ASP A 839 -19.58 11.33 1.79
CA ASP A 839 -18.85 11.11 3.04
C ASP A 839 -19.28 12.10 4.15
N LEU A 840 -20.59 12.35 4.22
CA LEU A 840 -21.27 13.08 5.29
C LEU A 840 -21.95 12.08 6.25
N ARG A 841 -21.53 12.06 7.51
CA ARG A 841 -22.28 11.36 8.56
C ARG A 841 -23.48 12.20 9.03
N THR A 842 -24.70 11.77 8.73
CA THR A 842 -25.93 12.48 9.13
C THR A 842 -27.10 11.53 9.41
N SER A 843 -28.11 12.00 10.15
CA SER A 843 -29.32 11.23 10.42
C SER A 843 -30.41 11.52 9.40
N ALA A 844 -31.11 10.47 8.96
CA ALA A 844 -32.28 10.56 8.10
C ALA A 844 -33.47 9.83 8.73
N VAL A 845 -34.68 10.23 8.32
CA VAL A 845 -35.91 9.54 8.64
C VAL A 845 -36.39 8.76 7.43
N VAL A 846 -36.65 7.48 7.65
CA VAL A 846 -37.34 6.61 6.73
C VAL A 846 -38.83 6.62 7.06
N GLU A 847 -39.66 7.04 6.11
CA GLU A 847 -41.12 6.91 6.18
C GLU A 847 -41.54 5.69 5.36
N THR A 848 -42.25 4.76 6.00
CA THR A 848 -42.70 3.52 5.34
C THR A 848 -43.98 2.98 5.97
N GLY A 849 -44.71 2.17 5.20
CA GLY A 849 -45.87 1.41 5.66
C GLY A 849 -45.53 0.09 6.37
N ALA A 850 -44.25 -0.32 6.37
CA ALA A 850 -43.81 -1.53 7.06
C ALA A 850 -43.74 -1.33 8.58
N ASP A 851 -44.00 -2.39 9.34
CA ASP A 851 -43.82 -2.39 10.82
C ASP A 851 -42.33 -2.51 11.20
N ARG A 852 -41.50 -3.02 10.29
CA ARG A 852 -40.06 -3.24 10.45
C ARG A 852 -39.34 -2.99 9.15
N LEU A 853 -38.13 -2.46 9.28
CA LEU A 853 -37.22 -2.17 8.19
C LEU A 853 -35.95 -3.02 8.39
N VAL A 854 -35.43 -3.64 7.34
CA VAL A 854 -34.09 -4.23 7.38
C VAL A 854 -33.14 -3.26 6.71
N VAL A 855 -32.10 -2.87 7.43
CA VAL A 855 -30.98 -2.10 6.88
C VAL A 855 -29.86 -3.09 6.59
N ILE A 856 -29.37 -3.06 5.35
CA ILE A 856 -28.28 -3.92 4.87
C ILE A 856 -27.11 -3.00 4.52
N ASP A 857 -25.92 -3.21 5.06
CA ASP A 857 -24.73 -2.46 4.65
C ASP A 857 -24.11 -3.02 3.35
N GLN A 858 -23.09 -2.34 2.84
CA GLN A 858 -22.38 -2.72 1.61
C GLN A 858 -21.65 -4.07 1.69
N TYR A 859 -21.48 -4.63 2.89
CA TYR A 859 -20.86 -5.93 3.13
C TYR A 859 -21.91 -7.02 3.41
N GLY A 860 -23.21 -6.71 3.28
CA GLY A 860 -24.31 -7.64 3.49
C GLY A 860 -24.69 -7.86 4.96
N GLY A 861 -24.12 -7.10 5.90
CA GLY A 861 -24.50 -7.06 7.30
C GLY A 861 -25.94 -6.56 7.46
N ARG A 862 -26.76 -7.26 8.25
CA ARG A 862 -28.21 -6.98 8.37
C ARG A 862 -28.61 -6.61 9.78
N ARG A 863 -29.27 -5.46 9.93
CA ARG A 863 -29.92 -5.05 11.18
C ARG A 863 -31.39 -4.72 10.97
N THR A 864 -32.23 -5.10 11.93
CA THR A 864 -33.66 -4.76 11.91
C THR A 864 -33.92 -3.51 12.73
N VAL A 865 -34.61 -2.54 12.14
CA VAL A 865 -35.08 -1.32 12.79
C VAL A 865 -36.60 -1.37 12.91
N ASP A 866 -37.10 -1.18 14.14
CA ASP A 866 -38.55 -1.09 14.36
C ASP A 866 -39.08 0.24 13.83
N VAL A 867 -40.20 0.20 13.11
CA VAL A 867 -40.87 1.39 12.57
C VAL A 867 -41.96 1.83 13.54
N VAL A 868 -41.82 3.03 14.09
CA VAL A 868 -42.76 3.59 15.07
C VAL A 868 -43.56 4.71 14.41
N ASP A 869 -44.89 4.57 14.42
CA ASP A 869 -45.81 5.51 13.76
C ASP A 869 -45.48 5.78 12.27
N GLY A 870 -45.02 4.74 11.57
CA GLY A 870 -44.63 4.80 10.16
C GLY A 870 -43.27 5.47 9.89
N ARG A 871 -42.44 5.64 10.93
CA ARG A 871 -41.12 6.29 10.84
C ARG A 871 -40.04 5.45 11.52
N ALA A 872 -38.85 5.45 10.94
CA ALA A 872 -37.62 4.93 11.53
C ALA A 872 -36.47 5.92 11.30
N GLU A 873 -35.53 6.02 12.23
CA GLU A 873 -34.31 6.82 12.03
C GLU A 873 -33.15 5.92 11.59
N VAL A 874 -32.39 6.38 10.60
CA VAL A 874 -31.18 5.73 10.09
C VAL A 874 -30.04 6.73 10.02
N VAL A 875 -28.80 6.24 10.07
CA VAL A 875 -27.61 7.06 9.84
C VAL A 875 -27.16 6.85 8.41
N VAL A 876 -26.98 7.94 7.67
CA VAL A 876 -26.41 7.98 6.33
C VAL A 876 -24.93 8.34 6.47
N THR A 877 -24.07 7.67 5.72
CA THR A 877 -22.61 7.87 5.70
C THR A 877 -22.09 7.76 4.27
N GLY A 878 -20.76 7.81 4.07
CA GLY A 878 -20.14 7.52 2.77
C GLY A 878 -20.26 6.06 2.32
N ALA A 879 -20.41 5.14 3.28
CA ALA A 879 -20.66 3.73 2.98
C ALA A 879 -22.10 3.51 2.49
N LEU A 880 -22.23 2.67 1.46
CA LEU A 880 -23.52 2.34 0.86
C LEU A 880 -24.36 1.50 1.83
N GLN A 881 -25.65 1.82 1.93
CA GLN A 881 -26.63 1.02 2.66
C GLN A 881 -27.88 0.80 1.81
N PHE A 882 -28.58 -0.29 2.08
CA PHE A 882 -29.85 -0.65 1.46
C PHE A 882 -30.95 -0.77 2.51
N LEU A 883 -32.16 -0.38 2.13
CA LEU A 883 -33.38 -0.56 2.89
C LEU A 883 -34.24 -1.62 2.21
N ASP A 884 -34.61 -2.65 2.97
CA ASP A 884 -35.63 -3.64 2.60
C ASP A 884 -36.84 -3.48 3.54
N ALA A 885 -37.95 -3.03 2.96
CA ALA A 885 -39.24 -2.87 3.62
C ALA A 885 -40.30 -3.87 3.07
N GLY A 886 -39.86 -4.91 2.35
CA GLY A 886 -40.74 -5.77 1.56
C GLY A 886 -41.47 -4.99 0.47
N ASP A 887 -42.78 -5.20 0.36
CA ASP A 887 -43.63 -4.53 -0.65
C ASP A 887 -44.03 -3.08 -0.26
N ALA A 888 -43.55 -2.55 0.86
CA ALA A 888 -43.92 -1.23 1.33
C ALA A 888 -43.05 -0.13 0.70
N ASP A 889 -43.69 0.97 0.27
CA ASP A 889 -42.97 2.15 -0.21
C ASP A 889 -42.04 2.70 0.88
N VAL A 890 -40.86 3.17 0.46
CA VAL A 890 -39.84 3.76 1.32
C VAL A 890 -39.59 5.19 0.86
N ARG A 891 -39.62 6.13 1.79
CA ARG A 891 -39.20 7.52 1.55
C ARG A 891 -38.13 7.91 2.55
N LEU A 892 -36.94 8.24 2.06
CA LEU A 892 -35.90 8.86 2.86
C LEU A 892 -36.14 10.38 2.92
N SER A 893 -36.01 10.98 4.09
CA SER A 893 -36.25 12.42 4.31
C SER A 893 -35.40 12.93 5.47
N PRO A 894 -35.10 14.24 5.53
CA PRO A 894 -34.34 14.78 6.65
C PRO A 894 -35.09 14.63 7.97
N THR A 895 -34.35 14.46 9.08
CA THR A 895 -34.91 14.55 10.44
C THR A 895 -35.59 15.89 10.68
N GLU A 896 -35.06 16.94 10.06
CA GLU A 896 -35.60 18.30 10.08
C GLU A 896 -35.37 18.98 8.73
N SER A 897 -36.39 19.65 8.20
CA SER A 897 -36.32 20.30 6.89
C SER A 897 -35.22 21.35 6.79
N PHE A 898 -34.50 21.35 5.66
CA PHE A 898 -33.54 22.38 5.31
C PHE A 898 -34.22 23.55 4.59
N GLY A 899 -33.84 24.79 4.92
CA GLY A 899 -34.17 25.96 4.12
C GLY A 899 -33.38 26.02 2.81
N ALA A 900 -33.39 27.17 2.13
CA ALA A 900 -32.47 27.40 1.01
C ALA A 900 -31.03 27.60 1.55
N ASP A 901 -30.03 27.15 0.80
CA ASP A 901 -28.64 27.53 1.07
C ASP A 901 -28.48 29.03 0.80
N VAL A 902 -28.16 29.79 1.86
CA VAL A 902 -28.06 31.25 1.83
C VAL A 902 -26.68 31.74 1.43
N LEU A 903 -25.69 30.84 1.30
CA LEU A 903 -24.33 31.16 0.86
C LEU A 903 -24.13 30.94 -0.64
N LYS A 904 -24.93 30.07 -1.27
CA LYS A 904 -24.81 29.73 -2.70
C LYS A 904 -24.63 30.94 -3.62
N GLY A 905 -23.51 30.96 -4.34
CA GLY A 905 -23.12 31.96 -5.35
C GLY A 905 -22.72 33.32 -4.78
N LEU A 906 -22.42 33.42 -3.49
CA LEU A 906 -21.96 34.67 -2.86
C LEU A 906 -20.43 34.81 -2.99
N PRO A 907 -19.92 36.04 -3.16
CA PRO A 907 -18.47 36.27 -3.24
C PRO A 907 -17.78 35.92 -1.92
N VAL A 908 -16.58 35.34 -2.02
CA VAL A 908 -15.79 34.84 -0.90
C VAL A 908 -14.55 35.71 -0.72
N GLN A 909 -14.26 36.09 0.52
CA GLN A 909 -13.02 36.78 0.89
C GLN A 909 -12.12 35.81 1.64
N ALA A 910 -11.03 35.40 1.02
CA ALA A 910 -9.99 34.60 1.67
C ALA A 910 -8.82 35.49 2.13
N THR A 911 -8.17 35.12 3.22
CA THR A 911 -6.92 35.76 3.69
C THR A 911 -5.79 35.62 2.68
N SER A 912 -5.76 34.49 1.98
CA SER A 912 -4.86 34.17 0.87
C SER A 912 -5.55 33.22 -0.12
N THR A 913 -5.05 33.07 -1.34
CA THR A 913 -5.54 32.06 -2.30
C THR A 913 -4.38 31.64 -3.19
N HIS A 914 -4.28 30.34 -3.46
CA HIS A 914 -3.27 29.80 -4.36
C HIS A 914 -3.41 30.38 -5.79
N GLU A 915 -2.30 30.50 -6.50
CA GLU A 915 -2.32 31.04 -7.86
C GLU A 915 -3.18 30.19 -8.80
N GLY A 916 -4.03 30.84 -9.60
CA GLY A 916 -4.89 30.16 -10.57
C GLY A 916 -6.19 29.56 -10.01
N LEU A 917 -6.45 29.72 -8.71
CA LEU A 917 -7.72 29.32 -8.08
C LEU A 917 -8.61 30.53 -7.77
N ASP A 918 -9.90 30.25 -7.61
CA ASP A 918 -10.94 31.24 -7.28
C ASP A 918 -11.59 30.86 -5.93
N PRO A 919 -11.56 31.72 -4.89
CA PRO A 919 -12.23 31.42 -3.64
C PRO A 919 -13.76 31.33 -3.77
N ASP A 920 -14.36 31.88 -4.82
CA ASP A 920 -15.82 31.83 -5.01
C ASP A 920 -16.34 30.39 -5.23
N VAL A 921 -15.46 29.43 -5.58
CA VAL A 921 -15.80 28.00 -5.69
C VAL A 921 -16.40 27.45 -4.38
N ILE A 922 -15.99 27.99 -3.23
CA ILE A 922 -16.48 27.58 -1.90
C ILE A 922 -18.00 27.75 -1.76
N THR A 923 -18.61 28.64 -2.53
CA THR A 923 -20.06 28.85 -2.51
C THR A 923 -20.76 28.35 -3.77
N SER A 924 -20.14 27.43 -4.53
CA SER A 924 -20.75 26.80 -5.73
C SER A 924 -22.13 26.19 -5.43
N GLY A 925 -22.32 25.73 -4.19
CA GLY A 925 -23.51 25.01 -3.73
C GLY A 925 -23.44 23.51 -4.01
N THR A 926 -22.24 22.98 -4.27
CA THR A 926 -21.91 21.54 -4.29
C THR A 926 -20.58 21.31 -3.59
N ALA A 927 -20.40 20.15 -2.96
CA ALA A 927 -19.12 19.71 -2.42
C ALA A 927 -18.22 19.09 -3.50
N ASP A 928 -18.78 18.80 -4.67
CA ASP A 928 -18.14 18.05 -5.76
C ASP A 928 -17.61 19.01 -6.81
N VAL A 929 -16.39 19.50 -6.56
CA VAL A 929 -15.73 20.49 -7.39
C VAL A 929 -14.41 19.93 -7.87
N ASP A 930 -14.17 19.98 -9.18
CA ASP A 930 -12.90 19.52 -9.79
C ASP A 930 -11.68 20.16 -9.11
N ARG A 931 -11.77 21.47 -8.78
CA ARG A 931 -10.70 22.21 -8.11
C ARG A 931 -11.21 22.95 -6.88
N ALA A 932 -11.01 22.35 -5.71
CA ALA A 932 -11.25 22.99 -4.43
C ALA A 932 -10.40 24.27 -4.27
N TRP A 933 -10.90 25.24 -3.49
CA TRP A 933 -10.10 26.39 -3.09
C TRP A 933 -8.93 25.91 -2.24
N ARG A 934 -7.77 26.53 -2.41
CA ARG A 934 -6.59 26.30 -1.56
C ARG A 934 -6.07 27.63 -1.04
N ALA A 935 -5.66 27.63 0.23
CA ALA A 935 -4.92 28.75 0.81
C ALA A 935 -3.70 29.08 -0.05
N GLY A 936 -3.15 30.29 0.07
CA GLY A 936 -1.99 30.71 -0.71
C GLY A 936 -0.90 31.32 0.16
N VAL A 937 0.01 32.02 -0.49
CA VAL A 937 0.91 32.95 0.20
C VAL A 937 0.25 34.31 0.37
N LEU A 938 0.62 35.01 1.43
CA LEU A 938 0.23 36.40 1.68
C LEU A 938 0.89 37.34 0.67
N ALA A 939 0.40 38.58 0.59
CA ALA A 939 0.88 39.57 -0.38
C ALA A 939 2.36 39.96 -0.22
N ASP A 940 2.98 39.67 0.92
CA ASP A 940 4.41 39.88 1.16
C ASP A 940 5.28 38.64 0.85
N GLY A 941 4.66 37.57 0.36
CA GLY A 941 5.29 36.29 0.02
C GLY A 941 5.49 35.35 1.20
N SER A 942 5.03 35.71 2.41
CA SER A 942 5.01 34.79 3.55
C SER A 942 3.82 33.83 3.48
N ILE A 943 3.87 32.73 4.21
CA ILE A 943 2.76 31.76 4.26
C ILE A 943 1.67 32.29 5.17
N ASP A 944 0.43 31.98 4.79
CA ASP A 944 -0.72 32.26 5.62
C ASP A 944 -0.77 31.29 6.81
N GLU A 945 -0.31 31.76 7.96
CA GLU A 945 -0.24 30.94 9.18
C GLU A 945 -1.61 30.68 9.82
N ALA A 946 -2.66 31.41 9.42
CA ALA A 946 -4.02 31.21 9.91
C ALA A 946 -5.04 31.48 8.79
N PRO A 947 -5.11 30.61 7.77
CA PRO A 947 -6.02 30.78 6.65
C PRO A 947 -7.46 30.92 7.12
N ALA A 948 -8.17 31.87 6.55
CA ALA A 948 -9.59 32.08 6.82
C ALA A 948 -10.33 32.49 5.55
N VAL A 949 -11.59 32.05 5.47
CA VAL A 949 -12.52 32.44 4.42
C VAL A 949 -13.75 33.08 5.07
N GLU A 950 -14.16 34.24 4.56
CA GLU A 950 -15.29 35.03 5.02
C GLU A 950 -16.29 35.23 3.88
N ILE A 951 -17.56 34.95 4.17
CA ILE A 951 -18.67 35.00 3.22
C ILE A 951 -19.72 35.96 3.77
N ALA A 952 -19.86 37.13 3.15
CA ALA A 952 -20.83 38.13 3.58
C ALA A 952 -22.22 37.81 3.04
N LEU A 953 -23.21 37.71 3.92
CA LEU A 953 -24.59 37.50 3.55
C LEU A 953 -25.17 38.76 2.91
N ALA A 954 -26.01 38.58 1.88
CA ALA A 954 -26.66 39.70 1.18
C ALA A 954 -27.54 40.58 2.10
N ARG A 955 -28.03 40.00 3.20
CA ARG A 955 -28.80 40.66 4.26
C ARG A 955 -28.70 39.84 5.54
N PRO A 956 -28.97 40.45 6.72
CA PRO A 956 -29.15 39.69 7.95
C PRO A 956 -30.15 38.54 7.73
N THR A 957 -29.70 37.32 8.01
CA THR A 957 -30.45 36.10 7.75
C THR A 957 -30.28 35.15 8.94
N THR A 958 -31.37 34.55 9.40
CA THR A 958 -31.30 33.52 10.42
C THR A 958 -30.78 32.22 9.81
N ILE A 959 -29.69 31.70 10.37
CA ILE A 959 -29.11 30.40 10.01
C ILE A 959 -29.15 29.48 11.23
N ASP A 960 -29.34 28.19 11.02
CA ASP A 960 -29.33 27.17 12.07
C ASP A 960 -28.49 25.94 11.70
N ARG A 961 -27.96 25.89 10.47
CA ARG A 961 -27.02 24.86 10.02
C ARG A 961 -25.93 25.43 9.15
N ILE A 962 -24.73 24.87 9.29
CA ILE A 962 -23.58 25.14 8.43
C ILE A 962 -22.95 23.81 8.08
N ALA A 963 -22.60 23.58 6.81
CA ALA A 963 -21.76 22.47 6.39
C ALA A 963 -20.44 22.99 5.82
N VAL A 964 -19.37 22.25 6.08
CA VAL A 964 -18.04 22.50 5.50
C VAL A 964 -17.59 21.21 4.82
N ALA A 965 -17.24 21.33 3.54
CA ALA A 965 -16.71 20.24 2.74
C ALA A 965 -15.23 20.53 2.40
N SER A 966 -14.40 19.51 2.53
CA SER A 966 -13.00 19.50 2.08
C SER A 966 -12.86 18.57 0.86
N PRO A 967 -11.77 18.60 0.08
CA PRO A 967 -11.50 17.49 -0.83
C PRO A 967 -11.16 16.22 -0.05
N ALA A 968 -11.34 15.05 -0.68
CA ALA A 968 -10.95 13.78 -0.08
C ALA A 968 -9.42 13.68 0.04
N ILE A 969 -8.97 13.02 1.11
CA ILE A 969 -7.55 12.88 1.45
C ILE A 969 -6.91 11.66 0.80
N LEU A 970 -7.50 11.17 -0.29
CA LEU A 970 -7.17 9.87 -0.86
C LEU A 970 -5.90 9.88 -1.72
N CYS A 971 -5.37 11.07 -2.02
CA CYS A 971 -4.17 11.24 -2.85
C CYS A 971 -3.35 12.45 -2.37
N CYS A 972 -3.00 13.36 -3.27
CA CYS A 972 -2.10 14.50 -3.01
C CYS A 972 -2.81 15.79 -2.57
N GLU A 973 -4.12 15.74 -2.32
CA GLU A 973 -4.88 16.87 -1.77
C GLU A 973 -4.87 16.83 -0.23
N SER A 974 -4.96 18.01 0.39
CA SER A 974 -5.08 18.14 1.85
C SER A 974 -6.54 18.28 2.25
N GLY A 975 -6.93 17.57 3.30
CA GLY A 975 -8.27 17.65 3.90
C GLY A 975 -8.25 18.49 5.16
N LEU A 976 -9.34 19.16 5.52
CA LEU A 976 -9.45 19.82 6.80
C LEU A 976 -9.43 18.79 7.95
N ARG A 977 -8.69 19.10 9.02
CA ARG A 977 -8.65 18.27 10.24
C ARG A 977 -9.33 18.98 11.41
N ASP A 978 -8.78 20.14 11.79
CA ASP A 978 -9.35 21.00 12.83
C ASP A 978 -9.68 22.37 12.25
N TYR A 979 -10.80 22.97 12.66
CA TYR A 979 -11.18 24.33 12.24
C TYR A 979 -12.29 24.93 13.11
N GLU A 980 -12.42 26.25 13.08
CA GLU A 980 -13.48 26.98 13.76
C GLU A 980 -14.45 27.64 12.77
N LEU A 981 -15.75 27.49 13.04
CA LEU A 981 -16.81 28.22 12.37
C LEU A 981 -17.32 29.35 13.25
N SER A 982 -17.35 30.54 12.67
CA SER A 982 -17.87 31.74 13.32
C SER A 982 -18.87 32.46 12.44
N VAL A 983 -19.83 33.13 13.07
CA VAL A 983 -20.80 33.99 12.38
C VAL A 983 -20.66 35.41 12.90
N GLN A 984 -20.85 36.37 12.01
CA GLN A 984 -20.97 37.77 12.40
C GLN A 984 -22.44 38.08 12.68
N THR A 985 -22.77 38.54 13.88
CA THR A 985 -24.13 38.92 14.25
C THR A 985 -24.49 40.30 13.71
N ALA A 986 -25.79 40.64 13.70
CA ALA A 986 -26.29 41.94 13.21
C ALA A 986 -25.71 43.18 13.93
N ASP A 987 -25.13 43.03 15.12
CA ASP A 987 -24.41 44.08 15.86
C ASP A 987 -22.92 44.21 15.47
N GLY A 988 -22.43 43.35 14.56
CA GLY A 988 -21.07 43.33 14.03
C GLY A 988 -20.08 42.48 14.80
N GLY A 989 -20.50 41.80 15.88
CA GLY A 989 -19.65 40.90 16.66
C GLY A 989 -19.45 39.55 15.97
N TRP A 990 -18.24 38.98 16.06
CA TRP A 990 -17.99 37.59 15.66
C TRP A 990 -18.21 36.66 16.85
N GLN A 991 -18.96 35.58 16.62
CA GLN A 991 -19.20 34.51 17.59
C GLN A 991 -18.80 33.19 16.97
N VAL A 992 -17.95 32.41 17.65
CA VAL A 992 -17.71 31.00 17.29
C VAL A 992 -18.98 30.21 17.60
N VAL A 993 -19.49 29.50 16.60
CA VAL A 993 -20.73 28.72 16.68
C VAL A 993 -20.48 27.22 16.64
N ALA A 994 -19.35 26.78 16.08
CA ALA A 994 -18.92 25.39 16.06
C ALA A 994 -17.38 25.28 15.92
N THR A 995 -16.84 24.16 16.35
CA THR A 995 -15.44 23.75 16.21
C THR A 995 -15.43 22.31 15.74
N GLN A 996 -14.60 22.01 14.73
CA GLN A 996 -14.28 20.64 14.31
C GLN A 996 -12.89 20.28 14.84
N GLU A 997 -12.76 19.06 15.35
CA GLU A 997 -11.49 18.48 15.76
C GLU A 997 -11.37 17.07 15.15
N GLY A 998 -10.18 16.69 14.67
CA GLY A 998 -9.86 15.33 14.26
C GLY A 998 -10.72 14.77 13.12
N GLN A 999 -11.27 15.61 12.23
CA GLN A 999 -11.92 15.11 11.01
C GLN A 999 -10.88 14.29 10.23
N PHE A 1000 -11.23 13.11 9.70
CA PHE A 1000 -10.28 12.24 8.96
C PHE A 1000 -10.96 11.47 7.83
N HIS A 1001 -11.91 10.57 8.16
CA HIS A 1001 -12.62 9.77 7.16
C HIS A 1001 -13.77 10.51 6.47
N ASP A 1002 -14.53 11.31 7.24
CA ASP A 1002 -15.62 12.12 6.70
C ASP A 1002 -15.05 13.32 5.92
N ARG A 1003 -15.59 13.59 4.73
CA ARG A 1003 -15.20 14.73 3.90
C ARG A 1003 -16.00 15.99 4.26
N ILE A 1004 -17.22 15.80 4.74
CA ILE A 1004 -18.17 16.88 5.05
C ILE A 1004 -18.58 16.80 6.53
N ALA A 1005 -18.47 17.93 7.24
CA ALA A 1005 -19.06 18.07 8.56
C ALA A 1005 -20.28 19.00 8.53
N LEU A 1006 -21.41 18.53 9.06
CA LEU A 1006 -22.64 19.30 9.20
C LEU A 1006 -22.88 19.69 10.66
N PHE A 1007 -22.94 20.99 10.92
CA PHE A 1007 -23.14 21.55 12.26
C PHE A 1007 -24.56 22.08 12.42
N ALA A 1008 -25.30 21.54 13.40
CA ALA A 1008 -26.52 22.15 13.91
C ALA A 1008 -26.16 23.19 14.97
N ILE A 1009 -26.62 24.43 14.78
CA ILE A 1009 -26.35 25.56 15.69
C ILE A 1009 -27.66 26.18 16.19
N GLU A 1010 -27.59 26.87 17.33
CA GLU A 1010 -28.75 27.67 17.78
C GLU A 1010 -29.10 28.72 16.70
N PRO A 1011 -30.38 28.84 16.28
CA PRO A 1011 -30.76 29.79 15.24
C PRO A 1011 -30.27 31.20 15.53
N ILE A 1012 -29.44 31.73 14.65
CA ILE A 1012 -28.72 33.00 14.85
C ILE A 1012 -28.89 33.90 13.62
N GLU A 1013 -29.23 35.17 13.86
CA GLU A 1013 -29.28 36.18 12.80
C GLU A 1013 -27.85 36.63 12.46
N ALA A 1014 -27.33 36.13 11.35
CA ALA A 1014 -25.98 36.37 10.87
C ALA A 1014 -25.95 37.36 9.69
N THR A 1015 -24.84 38.08 9.55
CA THR A 1015 -24.49 38.92 8.40
C THR A 1015 -23.28 38.40 7.64
N ALA A 1016 -22.50 37.47 8.21
CA ALA A 1016 -21.42 36.78 7.54
C ALA A 1016 -21.13 35.43 8.22
N VAL A 1017 -20.53 34.50 7.48
CA VAL A 1017 -19.98 33.23 7.97
C VAL A 1017 -18.47 33.24 7.73
N ARG A 1018 -17.69 32.70 8.68
CA ARG A 1018 -16.24 32.59 8.55
C ARG A 1018 -15.73 31.26 9.08
N LEU A 1019 -14.90 30.61 8.27
CA LEU A 1019 -14.08 29.45 8.62
C LEU A 1019 -12.65 29.92 8.92
N THR A 1020 -12.05 29.43 10.01
CA THR A 1020 -10.64 29.69 10.37
C THR A 1020 -9.93 28.37 10.60
N ILE A 1021 -8.73 28.22 10.05
CA ILE A 1021 -7.94 27.00 10.14
C ILE A 1021 -6.75 27.25 11.06
N PRO A 1022 -6.69 26.60 12.24
CA PRO A 1022 -5.61 26.75 13.20
C PRO A 1022 -4.35 26.00 12.77
N ARG A 1023 -3.27 26.22 13.52
CA ARG A 1023 -2.05 25.42 13.43
C ARG A 1023 -2.04 24.32 14.50
N THR A 1024 -1.36 23.23 14.19
CA THR A 1024 -1.09 22.12 15.09
C THR A 1024 0.40 21.78 15.10
N LEU A 1025 0.85 20.94 16.03
CA LEU A 1025 2.22 20.45 16.10
C LEU A 1025 2.31 19.03 15.58
N VAL A 1026 3.19 18.81 14.61
CA VAL A 1026 3.59 17.49 14.12
C VAL A 1026 5.09 17.39 14.28
N ARG A 1027 5.54 16.48 15.15
CA ARG A 1027 6.98 16.24 15.39
C ARG A 1027 7.73 17.53 15.74
N ASP A 1028 7.20 18.26 16.71
CA ASP A 1028 7.67 19.58 17.14
C ASP A 1028 7.70 20.68 16.03
N THR A 1029 7.13 20.39 14.86
CA THR A 1029 6.98 21.33 13.75
C THR A 1029 5.56 21.84 13.68
N GLU A 1030 5.40 23.16 13.71
CA GLU A 1030 4.10 23.80 13.62
C GLU A 1030 3.64 23.82 12.15
N ILE A 1031 2.48 23.23 11.85
CA ILE A 1031 1.88 23.16 10.50
C ILE A 1031 0.39 23.51 10.58
N LEU A 1032 -0.29 23.72 9.44
CA LEU A 1032 -1.75 23.88 9.43
C LEU A 1032 -2.43 22.59 9.91
N SER A 1033 -3.55 22.71 10.64
CA SER A 1033 -4.30 21.54 11.07
C SER A 1033 -5.16 20.97 9.94
N VAL A 1034 -4.49 20.24 9.06
CA VAL A 1034 -5.04 19.54 7.91
C VAL A 1034 -4.56 18.09 7.93
N ASN A 1035 -5.33 17.21 7.33
CA ASN A 1035 -4.86 15.88 6.96
C ASN A 1035 -4.19 15.95 5.60
N TYR A 1036 -3.16 15.15 5.45
CA TYR A 1036 -2.46 14.94 4.20
C TYR A 1036 -2.86 13.59 3.61
N GLY A 1037 -2.37 13.32 2.40
CA GLY A 1037 -2.66 12.11 1.66
C GLY A 1037 -2.65 10.82 2.49
N SER A 1038 -3.45 9.87 2.05
CA SER A 1038 -3.82 8.65 2.76
C SER A 1038 -2.68 7.76 3.26
N PHE A 1039 -1.45 7.93 2.75
CA PHE A 1039 -0.29 7.07 3.00
C PHE A 1039 0.15 6.92 4.47
N ALA A 1040 -0.21 7.85 5.37
CA ALA A 1040 0.32 7.85 6.73
C ALA A 1040 -0.67 8.35 7.81
N GLY A 1041 -1.91 7.86 7.83
CA GLY A 1041 -2.84 8.16 8.94
C GLY A 1041 -3.19 9.65 9.09
N GLY A 1042 -3.11 10.39 7.99
CA GLY A 1042 -3.34 11.85 7.93
C GLY A 1042 -2.09 12.69 8.07
N LEU A 1043 -0.93 12.07 8.33
CA LEU A 1043 0.35 12.77 8.38
C LEU A 1043 0.89 13.05 6.97
N PRO A 1044 1.76 14.08 6.82
CA PRO A 1044 2.43 14.35 5.56
C PRO A 1044 3.15 13.11 5.01
N PRO A 1045 2.87 12.67 3.77
CA PRO A 1045 3.60 11.57 3.13
C PRO A 1045 5.13 11.71 3.25
N PRO A 1046 5.91 10.62 3.22
CA PRO A 1046 7.36 10.65 3.38
C PRO A 1046 8.11 11.43 2.29
N PHE A 1047 7.51 11.63 1.13
CA PHE A 1047 8.06 12.50 0.08
C PHE A 1047 7.73 13.99 0.29
N PHE A 1048 6.87 14.33 1.27
CA PHE A 1048 6.60 15.70 1.67
C PHE A 1048 7.50 16.12 2.82
N GLY A 1049 8.22 17.21 2.61
CA GLY A 1049 9.04 17.77 3.67
C GLY A 1049 8.23 18.54 4.71
N LEU A 1050 8.46 18.25 6.00
CA LEU A 1050 8.02 19.15 7.06
C LEU A 1050 8.86 20.42 7.05
N SER A 1051 8.32 21.51 6.53
CA SER A 1051 8.89 22.84 6.73
C SER A 1051 7.99 23.65 7.66
N ALA A 1052 8.60 24.41 8.57
CA ALA A 1052 7.89 25.36 9.45
C ALA A 1052 7.12 26.45 8.65
N THR A 1053 7.46 26.55 7.36
CA THR A 1053 6.82 27.35 6.33
C THR A 1053 6.17 26.41 5.31
N SER A 1054 5.20 25.59 5.71
CA SER A 1054 4.65 24.55 4.82
C SER A 1054 4.04 25.16 3.54
N ASP A 1055 4.61 24.85 2.38
CA ASP A 1055 4.07 25.16 1.05
C ASP A 1055 2.76 24.39 0.72
N TYR A 1056 2.24 23.64 1.69
CA TYR A 1056 1.06 22.79 1.58
C TYR A 1056 -0.15 23.51 2.17
N PHE A 1057 -1.05 23.86 1.27
CA PHE A 1057 -2.18 24.74 1.53
C PHE A 1057 -3.37 23.97 2.06
N ALA A 1058 -4.14 24.55 2.98
CA ALA A 1058 -5.44 24.00 3.35
C ALA A 1058 -6.43 24.13 2.19
N ALA A 1059 -7.27 23.11 2.00
CA ALA A 1059 -8.26 23.08 0.92
C ALA A 1059 -9.70 23.00 1.42
N VAL A 1060 -10.59 23.73 0.74
CA VAL A 1060 -12.04 23.78 1.04
C VAL A 1060 -12.80 23.66 -0.27
N SER A 1061 -13.64 22.64 -0.37
CA SER A 1061 -14.50 22.40 -1.53
C SER A 1061 -15.75 23.26 -1.46
N ALA A 1062 -16.40 23.32 -0.28
CA ALA A 1062 -17.61 24.12 -0.10
C ALA A 1062 -17.88 24.56 1.35
N ILE A 1063 -18.61 25.66 1.49
CA ILE A 1063 -19.30 26.05 2.73
C ILE A 1063 -20.75 26.39 2.37
N SER A 1064 -21.68 25.67 2.98
CA SER A 1064 -23.12 25.90 2.82
C SER A 1064 -23.74 26.31 4.15
N ALA A 1065 -24.76 27.16 4.15
CA ALA A 1065 -25.51 27.47 5.36
C ALA A 1065 -27.01 27.58 5.08
N TRP A 1066 -27.83 27.00 5.95
CA TRP A 1066 -29.27 26.97 5.76
C TRP A 1066 -30.00 27.76 6.84
N ALA A 1067 -31.10 28.36 6.43
CA ALA A 1067 -32.10 28.90 7.34
C ALA A 1067 -32.96 27.76 7.92
N PRO A 1068 -33.61 27.98 9.08
CA PRO A 1068 -34.58 27.02 9.61
C PRO A 1068 -35.64 26.69 8.55
N GLY A 1069 -35.88 25.40 8.36
CA GLY A 1069 -36.94 24.94 7.47
C GLY A 1069 -38.33 25.40 7.92
N ALA A 1070 -39.24 25.53 6.95
CA ALA A 1070 -40.55 26.16 7.12
C ALA A 1070 -41.64 25.22 7.68
#